data_AF-A0ABC8JGG8-F1
#
_entry.id   AF-A0ABC8JGG8-F1
#
_cell.length_a   1.000
_cell.length_b   1.000
_cell.length_c   1.000
_cell.angle_alpha   90.00
_cell.angle_beta   90.00
_cell.angle_gamma   90.00
#
_symmetry.space_group_name_H-M   'P 1'
#
loop_
_entity.id
_entity.type
_entity.pdbx_description
1 polymer ?
#
loop_
_entity_poly.entity_id
_entity_poly.type
_entity_poly.pdbx_seq_one_letter_code
_entity_poly.pdbx_strand_id
1 'polypeptide(L)'
;MGSIGGDEVALDVDETIFVAVAEDVERSKTTLLWAARNFSGKKICLLYVHRPARPASWTQKKLAGGNFKKHAVKVIERVDKQKVDELMDSYLRLLSKSEIQTDKLCIAGQNIEEGIVDLIARHNIKWLVMGAASDKHYSWRMTDLKSKKAIFVCKKAPDSCHIWFLCKGYLIFTRATNDDTSNTQTMPPLVQLDSDTETRRSEKLETSYMRRRLRYWRSLLEQDGEKDAGQLEREKVEPRPTPHLSSGSGSSFGEPVGPDPDGPELAGLDTLTTSNVEEKKREGNVAREVHRYDKAMHDISQSERTVYGEARNGWKEDDSTMEALCKAKALDGLCTKELSRRKKLEELLEKEKGEVKTVIEQNNGFMKKLQIVQGDNLRLESKITKLQDLEKEHGEKFDTAMELLKSFRQKRDEIRIDHENAIKEVSALKRLIKGKSVESSGSEMLDYSFMEINEATNEFDPSWKLGEGKYGSLYKGNLQHLQVAVKMLPSYGSQNHFEFERRMEILSRVRHPHLVTIMGTCPESRSLVYQYIPNGSLEDCFSSANNVPALPWESRIRIASEICSALLFLHSNIPCIIHGNLKPSKILLDSNLVTKISDYGISQLIPIDEVDKSDLYIDPHYFVSDEMTLESDVYSFGMILLQLLTRRPLSGVLRDVKCAMENDNISAVLDNSGGDWPIARGKKLANIAIRCCKRNPLNRPDLAIVLRNIDRMKAPLSETSSNNSNQKAPRKPPSHYLCPIFQEVMKDPLIAADGFTYEAEAIREWLANGHDTSPMTNLKMEDCNLIPNHALHLAIQDWHNQW
;
A
#
# COMPACT_ATOMS: atom_id res chain seq x y z
N MET A 1 -26.02 23.33 -45.39
CA MET A 1 -25.40 22.44 -46.39
C MET A 1 -24.54 23.27 -47.33
N GLY A 2 -23.40 22.71 -47.76
CA GLY A 2 -22.57 23.26 -48.83
C GLY A 2 -21.70 22.11 -49.31
N SER A 3 -21.92 21.64 -50.54
CA SER A 3 -21.20 20.47 -51.05
C SER A 3 -19.80 20.88 -51.47
N ILE A 4 -18.78 20.24 -50.90
CA ILE A 4 -17.40 20.33 -51.38
C ILE A 4 -17.23 19.20 -52.39
N GLY A 5 -17.22 19.55 -53.67
CA GLY A 5 -17.12 18.57 -54.75
C GLY A 5 -15.79 17.80 -54.71
N GLY A 6 -15.93 16.48 -54.64
CA GLY A 6 -15.02 15.49 -55.22
C GLY A 6 -15.91 14.51 -56.00
N ASP A 7 -15.35 13.86 -57.03
CA ASP A 7 -16.13 13.03 -57.94
C ASP A 7 -16.88 11.90 -57.22
N GLU A 8 -18.08 11.56 -57.69
CA GLU A 8 -18.83 10.39 -57.20
C GLU A 8 -18.15 9.11 -57.67
N VAL A 9 -17.09 8.72 -56.96
CA VAL A 9 -16.56 7.36 -56.99
C VAL A 9 -17.70 6.44 -56.60
N ALA A 10 -18.14 5.60 -57.56
CA ALA A 10 -19.16 4.59 -57.35
C ALA A 10 -18.61 3.51 -56.40
N LEU A 11 -18.69 3.77 -55.09
CA LEU A 11 -18.25 2.86 -54.06
C LEU A 11 -19.07 1.58 -54.14
N ASP A 12 -18.35 0.47 -54.27
CA ASP A 12 -18.92 -0.87 -54.35
C ASP A 12 -19.32 -1.34 -52.95
N VAL A 13 -20.49 -0.88 -52.50
CA VAL A 13 -21.00 -1.05 -51.12
C VAL A 13 -21.15 -2.53 -50.74
N ASP A 14 -21.36 -3.40 -51.72
CA ASP A 14 -21.55 -4.85 -51.56
C ASP A 14 -20.21 -5.62 -51.53
N GLU A 15 -19.09 -4.91 -51.66
CA GLU A 15 -17.74 -5.41 -51.46
C GLU A 15 -16.92 -4.64 -50.42
N THR A 16 -17.51 -3.62 -49.77
CA THR A 16 -16.77 -2.65 -48.95
C THR A 16 -17.23 -2.64 -47.50
N ILE A 17 -16.30 -2.92 -46.58
CA ILE A 17 -16.47 -2.76 -45.13
C ILE A 17 -16.06 -1.33 -44.76
N PHE A 18 -16.98 -0.56 -44.18
CA PHE A 18 -16.71 0.80 -43.74
C PHE A 18 -16.21 0.79 -42.30
N VAL A 19 -15.16 1.56 -41.98
CA VAL A 19 -14.58 1.62 -40.64
C VAL A 19 -14.56 3.07 -40.15
N ALA A 20 -15.35 3.38 -39.12
CA ALA A 20 -15.42 4.72 -38.55
C ALA A 20 -14.18 5.00 -37.67
N VAL A 21 -13.35 5.95 -38.09
CA VAL A 21 -12.12 6.35 -37.40
C VAL A 21 -12.25 7.69 -36.68
N ALA A 22 -11.34 7.95 -35.73
CA ALA A 22 -11.24 9.18 -34.96
C ALA A 22 -10.01 10.01 -35.35
N GLU A 23 -9.92 11.23 -34.80
CA GLU A 23 -8.77 12.14 -34.94
C GLU A 23 -7.48 11.58 -34.29
N ASP A 24 -7.62 10.73 -33.28
CA ASP A 24 -6.53 10.03 -32.61
C ASP A 24 -6.38 8.60 -33.18
N VAL A 25 -5.22 8.37 -33.79
CA VAL A 25 -4.90 7.19 -34.61
C VAL A 25 -4.82 5.92 -33.78
N GLU A 26 -4.18 5.97 -32.60
CA GLU A 26 -3.94 4.78 -31.78
C GLU A 26 -5.24 4.21 -31.18
N ARG A 27 -6.26 5.05 -30.96
CA ARG A 27 -7.61 4.60 -30.56
C ARG A 27 -8.24 3.71 -31.62
N SER A 28 -8.27 4.18 -32.86
CA SER A 28 -9.00 3.52 -33.95
C SER A 28 -8.20 2.37 -34.59
N LYS A 29 -6.88 2.37 -34.44
CA LYS A 29 -5.94 1.33 -34.89
C LYS A 29 -6.37 -0.10 -34.52
N THR A 30 -6.84 -0.32 -33.29
CA THR A 30 -7.30 -1.66 -32.86
C THR A 30 -8.59 -2.10 -33.55
N THR A 31 -9.55 -1.19 -33.72
CA THR A 31 -10.79 -1.40 -34.50
C THR A 31 -10.47 -1.68 -35.96
N LEU A 32 -9.53 -0.94 -36.54
CA LEU A 32 -9.15 -1.04 -37.95
C LEU A 32 -8.40 -2.34 -38.27
N LEU A 33 -7.46 -2.74 -37.41
CA LEU A 33 -6.77 -4.03 -37.53
C LEU A 33 -7.71 -5.22 -37.29
N TRP A 34 -8.75 -5.07 -36.46
CA TRP A 34 -9.79 -6.08 -36.32
C TRP A 34 -10.62 -6.22 -37.60
N ALA A 35 -11.05 -5.10 -38.23
CA ALA A 35 -11.77 -5.14 -39.50
C ALA A 35 -10.94 -5.83 -40.60
N ALA A 36 -9.67 -5.42 -40.77
CA ALA A 36 -8.73 -6.02 -41.71
C ALA A 36 -8.52 -7.53 -41.50
N ARG A 37 -8.55 -8.01 -40.24
CA ARG A 37 -8.39 -9.42 -39.90
C ARG A 37 -9.65 -10.26 -40.10
N ASN A 38 -10.84 -9.71 -39.84
CA ASN A 38 -12.08 -10.50 -39.85
C ASN A 38 -12.81 -10.46 -41.21
N PHE A 39 -12.49 -9.51 -42.07
CA PHE A 39 -13.05 -9.37 -43.43
C PHE A 39 -11.95 -9.45 -44.50
N SER A 40 -11.01 -10.38 -44.34
CA SER A 40 -9.92 -10.62 -45.30
C SER A 40 -10.47 -10.90 -46.71
N GLY A 41 -10.05 -10.10 -47.69
CA GLY A 41 -10.51 -10.22 -49.08
C GLY A 41 -11.68 -9.30 -49.47
N LYS A 42 -12.21 -8.48 -48.55
CA LYS A 42 -13.13 -7.37 -48.88
C LYS A 42 -12.40 -6.01 -48.82
N LYS A 43 -12.94 -5.01 -49.53
CA LYS A 43 -12.40 -3.64 -49.58
C LYS A 43 -12.66 -2.94 -48.24
N ILE A 44 -11.79 -2.03 -47.81
CA ILE A 44 -11.95 -1.28 -46.56
C ILE A 44 -12.03 0.22 -46.83
N CYS A 45 -13.17 0.84 -46.53
CA CYS A 45 -13.33 2.29 -46.62
C CYS A 45 -13.20 2.94 -45.25
N LEU A 46 -12.21 3.83 -45.10
CA LEU A 46 -12.00 4.63 -43.90
C LEU A 46 -13.01 5.79 -43.86
N LEU A 47 -13.89 5.77 -42.86
CA LEU A 47 -14.97 6.75 -42.68
C LEU A 47 -14.60 7.77 -41.60
N TYR A 48 -14.56 9.05 -41.96
CA TYR A 48 -14.22 10.13 -41.03
C TYR A 48 -15.15 11.35 -41.13
N VAL A 49 -15.55 11.89 -39.97
CA VAL A 49 -16.34 13.13 -39.87
C VAL A 49 -15.47 14.21 -39.25
N HIS A 50 -14.94 15.08 -40.09
CA HIS A 50 -14.12 16.22 -39.69
C HIS A 50 -14.99 17.34 -39.09
N ARG A 51 -14.53 17.92 -37.97
CA ARG A 51 -15.10 19.14 -37.38
C ARG A 51 -14.24 20.35 -37.80
N PRO A 52 -14.68 21.20 -38.75
CA PRO A 52 -13.90 22.36 -39.17
C PRO A 52 -13.74 23.39 -38.05
N ALA A 53 -12.55 23.97 -37.92
CA ALA A 53 -12.23 24.89 -36.84
C ALA A 53 -13.01 26.20 -37.01
N ARG A 54 -13.97 26.47 -36.11
CA ARG A 54 -14.61 27.79 -36.03
C ARG A 54 -13.59 28.81 -35.50
N PRO A 55 -13.27 29.91 -36.22
CA PRO A 55 -12.46 30.98 -35.65
C PRO A 55 -13.22 31.59 -34.46
N ALA A 56 -12.59 31.57 -33.28
CA ALA A 56 -13.20 32.05 -32.05
C ALA A 56 -13.60 33.52 -32.16
N SER A 57 -14.85 33.82 -31.80
CA SER A 57 -15.46 35.15 -31.60
C SER A 57 -14.66 36.34 -32.15
N TRP A 58 -14.71 36.56 -33.48
CA TRP A 58 -14.10 37.73 -34.10
C TRP A 58 -14.90 38.98 -33.70
N THR A 59 -14.48 39.63 -32.61
CA THR A 59 -15.20 40.71 -31.94
C THR A 59 -15.54 41.84 -32.90
N GLN A 60 -16.77 42.36 -32.81
CA GLN A 60 -17.26 43.44 -33.68
C GLN A 60 -16.64 44.81 -33.30
N LYS A 61 -15.36 45.02 -33.60
CA LYS A 61 -14.75 46.36 -33.73
C LYS A 61 -13.47 46.30 -34.57
N LYS A 62 -13.40 47.17 -35.59
CA LYS A 62 -12.26 47.41 -36.50
C LYS A 62 -11.62 46.16 -37.15
N LEU A 63 -12.10 45.82 -38.35
CA LEU A 63 -11.24 45.65 -39.54
C LEU A 63 -12.12 45.59 -40.80
N ALA A 64 -11.99 46.59 -41.66
CA ALA A 64 -12.67 46.65 -42.96
C ALA A 64 -11.85 45.89 -44.01
N GLY A 65 -12.48 45.01 -44.80
CA GLY A 65 -11.78 44.20 -45.80
C GLY A 65 -12.47 42.88 -46.10
N GLY A 66 -13.59 42.92 -46.85
CA GLY A 66 -14.36 41.71 -47.20
C GLY A 66 -13.55 40.63 -47.93
N ASN A 67 -12.61 41.05 -48.79
CA ASN A 67 -11.71 40.12 -49.50
C ASN A 67 -10.67 39.46 -48.59
N PHE A 68 -10.24 40.12 -47.51
CA PHE A 68 -9.30 39.54 -46.56
C PHE A 68 -9.97 38.46 -45.71
N LYS A 69 -11.22 38.67 -45.27
CA LYS A 69 -12.01 37.62 -44.59
C LYS A 69 -12.26 36.41 -45.50
N LYS A 70 -12.61 36.63 -46.78
CA LYS A 70 -12.75 35.54 -47.77
C LYS A 70 -11.44 34.77 -48.00
N HIS A 71 -10.28 35.45 -47.99
CA HIS A 71 -8.98 34.78 -48.09
C HIS A 71 -8.61 34.01 -46.82
N ALA A 72 -8.80 34.58 -45.63
CA ALA A 72 -8.51 33.92 -44.37
C ALA A 72 -9.32 32.62 -44.20
N VAL A 73 -10.62 32.64 -44.52
CA VAL A 73 -11.46 31.43 -44.53
C VAL A 73 -10.92 30.41 -45.54
N LYS A 74 -10.63 30.81 -46.79
CA LYS A 74 -10.00 29.94 -47.81
C LYS A 74 -8.56 29.47 -47.49
N VAL A 75 -7.94 29.97 -46.42
CA VAL A 75 -6.65 29.47 -45.90
C VAL A 75 -6.91 28.47 -44.78
N ILE A 76 -7.82 28.78 -43.84
CA ILE A 76 -8.25 27.84 -42.79
C ILE A 76 -8.83 26.56 -43.42
N GLU A 77 -9.72 26.68 -44.41
CA GLU A 77 -10.30 25.54 -45.14
C GLU A 77 -9.23 24.66 -45.84
N ARG A 78 -8.13 25.26 -46.32
CA ARG A 78 -7.01 24.51 -46.93
C ARG A 78 -6.13 23.83 -45.88
N VAL A 79 -5.84 24.50 -44.77
CA VAL A 79 -5.06 23.94 -43.65
C VAL A 79 -5.83 22.81 -42.98
N ASP A 80 -7.13 22.96 -42.75
CA ASP A 80 -7.96 21.91 -42.16
C ASP A 80 -8.14 20.73 -43.14
N LYS A 81 -8.30 20.97 -44.46
CA LYS A 81 -8.25 19.88 -45.45
C LYS A 81 -6.90 19.14 -45.41
N GLN A 82 -5.78 19.86 -45.39
CA GLN A 82 -4.45 19.23 -45.34
C GLN A 82 -4.28 18.32 -44.11
N LYS A 83 -4.70 18.77 -42.92
CA LYS A 83 -4.68 17.93 -41.71
C LYS A 83 -5.53 16.66 -41.85
N VAL A 84 -6.69 16.76 -42.51
CA VAL A 84 -7.56 15.59 -42.75
C VAL A 84 -6.88 14.60 -43.70
N ASP A 85 -6.25 15.07 -44.77
CA ASP A 85 -5.49 14.21 -45.68
C ASP A 85 -4.28 13.58 -44.96
N GLU A 86 -3.49 14.34 -44.20
CA GLU A 86 -2.35 13.83 -43.40
C GLU A 86 -2.78 12.76 -42.37
N LEU A 87 -3.94 12.95 -41.73
CA LEU A 87 -4.55 11.99 -40.79
C LEU A 87 -4.99 10.72 -41.51
N MET A 88 -5.72 10.82 -42.62
CA MET A 88 -6.20 9.64 -43.35
C MET A 88 -5.04 8.84 -43.94
N ASP A 89 -4.01 9.52 -44.43
CA ASP A 89 -2.78 8.89 -44.91
C ASP A 89 -2.02 8.17 -43.78
N SER A 90 -2.17 8.61 -42.52
CA SER A 90 -1.63 7.89 -41.36
C SER A 90 -2.35 6.56 -41.07
N TYR A 91 -3.66 6.49 -41.31
CA TYR A 91 -4.42 5.24 -41.25
C TYR A 91 -4.11 4.32 -42.42
N LEU A 92 -3.94 4.85 -43.63
CA LEU A 92 -3.49 4.07 -44.79
C LEU A 92 -2.09 3.45 -44.56
N ARG A 93 -1.18 4.17 -43.88
CA ARG A 93 0.12 3.64 -43.42
C ARG A 93 0.03 2.52 -42.36
N LEU A 94 -1.11 2.32 -41.69
CA LEU A 94 -1.33 1.15 -40.83
C LEU A 94 -1.79 -0.08 -41.63
N LEU A 95 -2.51 0.14 -42.74
CA LEU A 95 -3.03 -0.93 -43.60
C LEU A 95 -2.03 -1.38 -44.67
N SER A 96 -1.04 -0.56 -45.04
CA SER A 96 -0.04 -0.85 -46.09
C SER A 96 0.85 -2.08 -45.87
N LYS A 97 0.74 -2.76 -44.72
CA LYS A 97 1.33 -4.09 -44.47
C LYS A 97 0.40 -5.27 -44.80
N SER A 98 -0.78 -4.98 -45.34
CA SER A 98 -1.82 -5.95 -45.73
C SER A 98 -2.20 -5.68 -47.18
N GLU A 99 -2.42 -6.74 -47.97
CA GLU A 99 -2.79 -6.63 -49.39
C GLU A 99 -4.29 -6.33 -49.57
N ILE A 100 -4.77 -5.25 -48.93
CA ILE A 100 -6.18 -4.86 -48.87
C ILE A 100 -6.37 -3.57 -49.68
N GLN A 101 -7.36 -3.55 -50.58
CA GLN A 101 -7.78 -2.33 -51.25
C GLN A 101 -8.48 -1.39 -50.27
N THR A 102 -8.01 -0.13 -50.19
CA THR A 102 -8.43 0.83 -49.18
C THR A 102 -8.83 2.18 -49.76
N ASP A 103 -10.04 2.62 -49.43
CA ASP A 103 -10.62 3.91 -49.84
C ASP A 103 -10.79 4.86 -48.64
N LYS A 104 -10.98 6.17 -48.88
CA LYS A 104 -11.26 7.16 -47.83
C LYS A 104 -12.52 7.99 -48.13
N LEU A 105 -13.44 8.07 -47.16
CA LEU A 105 -14.70 8.82 -47.24
C LEU A 105 -14.79 9.81 -46.07
N CYS A 106 -14.71 11.10 -46.39
CA CYS A 106 -14.63 12.19 -45.42
C CYS A 106 -15.72 13.24 -45.65
N ILE A 107 -16.41 13.66 -44.57
CA ILE A 107 -17.32 14.83 -44.61
C ILE A 107 -17.01 15.84 -43.50
N ALA A 108 -17.40 17.09 -43.73
CA ALA A 108 -17.37 18.14 -42.71
C ALA A 108 -18.71 18.21 -41.97
N GLY A 109 -18.70 17.99 -40.65
CA GLY A 109 -19.88 17.97 -39.78
C GLY A 109 -19.64 18.71 -38.46
N GLN A 110 -20.71 19.23 -37.84
CA GLN A 110 -20.63 19.81 -36.49
C GLN A 110 -20.72 18.71 -35.43
N ASN A 111 -21.66 17.79 -35.60
CA ASN A 111 -21.79 16.57 -34.80
C ASN A 111 -21.22 15.38 -35.60
N ILE A 112 -20.48 14.51 -34.93
CA ILE A 112 -19.79 13.37 -35.55
C ILE A 112 -20.75 12.20 -35.69
N GLU A 113 -21.53 11.97 -34.65
CA GLU A 113 -22.60 10.98 -34.55
C GLU A 113 -23.70 11.19 -35.60
N GLU A 114 -24.11 12.43 -35.88
CA GLU A 114 -25.03 12.76 -36.98
C GLU A 114 -24.37 12.55 -38.35
N GLY A 115 -23.11 12.98 -38.51
CA GLY A 115 -22.38 12.81 -39.77
C GLY A 115 -22.13 11.34 -40.15
N ILE A 116 -21.94 10.45 -39.18
CA ILE A 116 -21.85 9.00 -39.42
C ILE A 116 -23.20 8.46 -39.93
N VAL A 117 -24.31 8.84 -39.29
CA VAL A 117 -25.67 8.43 -39.73
C VAL A 117 -26.01 8.97 -41.13
N ASP A 118 -25.65 10.23 -41.39
CA ASP A 118 -25.81 10.91 -42.69
C ASP A 118 -24.99 10.23 -43.81
N LEU A 119 -23.76 9.79 -43.52
CA LEU A 119 -22.96 8.98 -44.46
C LEU A 119 -23.59 7.60 -44.72
N ILE A 120 -24.06 6.90 -43.69
CA ILE A 120 -24.72 5.59 -43.86
C ILE A 120 -25.94 5.72 -44.76
N ALA A 121 -26.77 6.76 -44.55
CA ALA A 121 -27.96 7.00 -45.35
C ALA A 121 -27.64 7.39 -46.81
N ARG A 122 -26.65 8.27 -47.04
CA ARG A 122 -26.31 8.74 -48.40
C ARG A 122 -25.65 7.68 -49.27
N HIS A 123 -24.76 6.88 -48.70
CA HIS A 123 -24.00 5.86 -49.42
C HIS A 123 -24.56 4.44 -49.20
N ASN A 124 -25.78 4.34 -48.66
CA ASN A 124 -26.49 3.07 -48.36
C ASN A 124 -25.61 2.02 -47.65
N ILE A 125 -24.77 2.45 -46.70
CA ILE A 125 -23.69 1.62 -46.13
C ILE A 125 -24.29 0.38 -45.44
N LYS A 126 -24.08 -0.80 -46.03
CA LYS A 126 -24.56 -2.08 -45.48
C LYS A 126 -23.76 -2.56 -44.27
N TRP A 127 -22.46 -2.25 -44.21
CA TRP A 127 -21.51 -2.85 -43.26
C TRP A 127 -20.61 -1.81 -42.61
N LEU A 128 -20.79 -1.56 -41.31
CA LEU A 128 -20.02 -0.58 -40.55
C LEU A 128 -19.32 -1.20 -39.32
N VAL A 129 -18.04 -0.87 -39.14
CA VAL A 129 -17.25 -1.22 -37.96
C VAL A 129 -16.89 0.06 -37.22
N MET A 130 -17.18 0.16 -35.91
CA MET A 130 -16.91 1.38 -35.14
C MET A 130 -16.59 1.14 -33.64
N GLY A 131 -16.07 2.18 -32.97
CA GLY A 131 -15.74 2.13 -31.54
C GLY A 131 -16.96 2.18 -30.61
N ALA A 132 -17.09 1.21 -29.72
CA ALA A 132 -18.15 1.08 -28.69
C ALA A 132 -17.99 2.04 -27.50
N ALA A 133 -16.77 2.55 -27.27
CA ALA A 133 -16.37 3.35 -26.11
C ALA A 133 -15.75 4.70 -26.50
N SER A 134 -15.59 5.59 -25.52
CA SER A 134 -14.86 6.86 -25.65
C SER A 134 -13.83 7.00 -24.51
N ASP A 135 -13.05 5.93 -24.34
CA ASP A 135 -11.81 5.72 -23.57
C ASP A 135 -11.75 6.08 -22.07
N LYS A 136 -12.67 6.88 -21.54
CA LYS A 136 -12.82 7.10 -20.08
C LYS A 136 -13.76 6.09 -19.40
N HIS A 137 -14.21 5.07 -20.14
CA HIS A 137 -15.15 4.04 -19.67
C HIS A 137 -14.68 2.62 -20.02
N TYR A 138 -13.36 2.44 -20.19
CA TYR A 138 -12.76 1.17 -20.57
C TYR A 138 -12.85 0.13 -19.44
N SER A 139 -13.30 -1.06 -19.80
CA SER A 139 -13.01 -2.31 -19.10
C SER A 139 -13.09 -3.43 -20.13
N TRP A 140 -12.21 -4.43 -20.04
CA TRP A 140 -12.28 -5.62 -20.90
C TRP A 140 -13.53 -6.48 -20.63
N ARG A 141 -14.25 -6.22 -19.53
CA ARG A 141 -15.51 -6.88 -19.14
C ARG A 141 -16.76 -6.09 -19.58
N MET A 142 -16.64 -5.24 -20.61
CA MET A 142 -17.75 -4.43 -21.14
C MET A 142 -18.61 -5.26 -22.11
N THR A 143 -19.90 -5.36 -21.82
CA THR A 143 -20.92 -6.06 -22.64
C THR A 143 -21.81 -5.10 -23.45
N ASP A 144 -21.93 -3.85 -23.01
CA ASP A 144 -22.91 -2.90 -23.52
C ASP A 144 -22.25 -1.65 -24.12
N LEU A 145 -22.94 -0.98 -25.05
CA LEU A 145 -22.47 0.28 -25.64
C LEU A 145 -22.40 1.41 -24.60
N LYS A 146 -21.24 2.06 -24.47
CA LYS A 146 -21.00 3.18 -23.52
C LYS A 146 -20.66 4.52 -24.18
N SER A 147 -20.18 4.52 -25.42
CA SER A 147 -19.95 5.76 -26.17
C SER A 147 -21.27 6.41 -26.56
N LYS A 148 -21.47 7.68 -26.21
CA LYS A 148 -22.65 8.46 -26.65
C LYS A 148 -22.82 8.43 -28.18
N LYS A 149 -21.71 8.46 -28.92
CA LYS A 149 -21.70 8.33 -30.39
C LYS A 149 -22.15 6.94 -30.85
N ALA A 150 -21.66 5.87 -30.22
CA ALA A 150 -22.05 4.51 -30.56
C ALA A 150 -23.53 4.26 -30.28
N ILE A 151 -24.02 4.68 -29.10
CA ILE A 151 -25.44 4.56 -28.73
C ILE A 151 -26.33 5.36 -29.69
N PHE A 152 -25.89 6.55 -30.13
CA PHE A 152 -26.63 7.35 -31.11
C PHE A 152 -26.68 6.65 -32.48
N VAL A 153 -25.52 6.27 -33.05
CA VAL A 153 -25.46 5.60 -34.36
C VAL A 153 -26.24 4.29 -34.35
N CYS A 154 -26.10 3.46 -33.31
CA CYS A 154 -26.88 2.23 -33.13
C CYS A 154 -28.41 2.44 -33.17
N LYS A 155 -28.89 3.61 -32.70
CA LYS A 155 -30.32 3.97 -32.61
C LYS A 155 -30.82 4.85 -33.75
N LYS A 156 -29.96 5.28 -34.68
CA LYS A 156 -30.29 6.29 -35.71
C LYS A 156 -29.76 5.99 -37.11
N ALA A 157 -28.80 5.11 -37.28
CA ALA A 157 -28.43 4.59 -38.59
C ALA A 157 -29.59 3.75 -39.18
N PRO A 158 -29.86 3.82 -40.49
CA PRO A 158 -30.84 2.98 -41.18
C PRO A 158 -30.75 1.50 -40.82
N ASP A 159 -31.88 0.80 -40.71
CA ASP A 159 -31.93 -0.61 -40.28
C ASP A 159 -31.38 -1.60 -41.32
N SER A 160 -31.09 -1.13 -42.55
CA SER A 160 -30.32 -1.83 -43.58
C SER A 160 -28.81 -1.88 -43.30
N CYS A 161 -28.31 -1.15 -42.29
CA CYS A 161 -26.90 -1.10 -41.92
C CYS A 161 -26.59 -2.06 -40.76
N HIS A 162 -25.83 -3.12 -41.03
CA HIS A 162 -25.24 -4.00 -40.03
C HIS A 162 -24.03 -3.32 -39.37
N ILE A 163 -23.97 -3.31 -38.03
CA ILE A 163 -22.93 -2.55 -37.31
C ILE A 163 -22.23 -3.39 -36.23
N TRP A 164 -20.91 -3.52 -36.33
CA TRP A 164 -20.04 -4.11 -35.30
C TRP A 164 -19.42 -3.04 -34.42
N PHE A 165 -19.55 -3.17 -33.11
CA PHE A 165 -19.05 -2.22 -32.12
C PHE A 165 -17.92 -2.81 -31.28
N LEU A 166 -16.75 -2.18 -31.30
CA LEU A 166 -15.51 -2.72 -30.70
C LEU A 166 -14.91 -1.85 -29.59
N CYS A 167 -14.19 -2.48 -28.67
CA CYS A 167 -13.33 -1.81 -27.69
C CYS A 167 -11.97 -2.52 -27.60
N LYS A 168 -10.87 -1.77 -27.82
CA LYS A 168 -9.49 -2.29 -27.88
C LYS A 168 -9.31 -3.57 -28.73
N GLY A 169 -10.04 -3.69 -29.84
CA GLY A 169 -9.99 -4.86 -30.74
C GLY A 169 -10.83 -6.07 -30.34
N TYR A 170 -11.61 -5.99 -29.25
CA TYR A 170 -12.63 -6.98 -28.89
C TYR A 170 -14.01 -6.53 -29.39
N LEU A 171 -14.77 -7.45 -29.97
CA LEU A 171 -16.17 -7.22 -30.35
C LEU A 171 -17.03 -7.21 -29.09
N ILE A 172 -17.81 -6.14 -28.91
CA ILE A 172 -18.64 -5.91 -27.72
C ILE A 172 -20.11 -6.15 -28.02
N PHE A 173 -20.59 -5.62 -29.14
CA PHE A 173 -21.99 -5.65 -29.53
C PHE A 173 -22.12 -5.60 -31.05
N THR A 174 -23.17 -6.22 -31.59
CA THR A 174 -23.48 -6.23 -33.03
C THR A 174 -24.94 -5.88 -33.23
N ARG A 175 -25.21 -4.93 -34.13
CA ARG A 175 -26.57 -4.60 -34.58
C ARG A 175 -26.83 -5.30 -35.92
N ALA A 176 -27.72 -6.30 -35.91
CA ALA A 176 -28.20 -6.97 -37.11
C ALA A 176 -29.17 -6.10 -37.92
N THR A 177 -29.47 -6.52 -39.15
CA THR A 177 -30.42 -5.92 -40.07
C THR A 177 -31.77 -6.65 -39.99
N ASN A 178 -32.89 -5.91 -39.89
CA ASN A 178 -34.23 -6.47 -39.71
C ASN A 178 -34.95 -6.86 -41.03
N ASP A 179 -34.21 -7.24 -42.08
CA ASP A 179 -34.78 -7.44 -43.42
C ASP A 179 -35.39 -8.85 -43.59
N ASP A 180 -36.63 -8.99 -43.12
CA ASP A 180 -37.44 -10.21 -43.20
C ASP A 180 -38.08 -10.37 -44.59
N THR A 181 -37.28 -10.24 -45.66
CA THR A 181 -37.74 -10.44 -47.05
C THR A 181 -36.78 -11.26 -47.92
N SER A 182 -37.34 -12.12 -48.76
CA SER A 182 -36.58 -13.08 -49.56
C SER A 182 -35.88 -12.46 -50.78
N ASN A 183 -34.59 -12.11 -50.64
CA ASN A 183 -33.65 -12.07 -51.76
C ASN A 183 -32.21 -12.28 -51.29
N THR A 184 -31.38 -12.94 -52.10
CA THR A 184 -30.02 -13.34 -51.71
C THR A 184 -29.06 -12.15 -51.60
N GLN A 185 -28.88 -11.63 -50.39
CA GLN A 185 -27.68 -10.88 -50.00
C GLN A 185 -26.82 -11.74 -49.07
N THR A 186 -25.78 -12.33 -49.63
CA THR A 186 -24.83 -13.16 -48.89
C THR A 186 -24.12 -12.31 -47.84
N MET A 187 -24.30 -12.63 -46.55
CA MET A 187 -23.49 -12.02 -45.49
C MET A 187 -22.00 -12.22 -45.81
N PRO A 188 -21.13 -11.23 -45.60
CA PRO A 188 -19.69 -11.43 -45.69
C PRO A 188 -19.30 -12.59 -44.76
N PRO A 189 -18.57 -13.62 -45.23
CA PRO A 189 -18.21 -14.74 -44.40
C PRO A 189 -17.17 -14.33 -43.36
N LEU A 190 -17.67 -13.86 -42.21
CA LEU A 190 -16.98 -14.04 -40.93
C LEU A 190 -16.54 -15.50 -40.85
N VAL A 191 -15.29 -15.74 -40.45
CA VAL A 191 -14.73 -17.11 -40.36
C VAL A 191 -15.45 -17.87 -39.25
N GLN A 192 -16.55 -18.53 -39.61
CA GLN A 192 -17.47 -19.17 -38.67
C GLN A 192 -16.83 -20.40 -38.01
N LEU A 193 -17.18 -20.56 -36.72
CA LEU A 193 -17.00 -21.78 -35.96
C LEU A 193 -18.33 -22.00 -35.22
N ASP A 194 -19.03 -23.10 -35.54
CA ASP A 194 -20.50 -23.14 -35.50
C ASP A 194 -21.18 -22.79 -34.16
N SER A 195 -22.33 -22.13 -34.27
CA SER A 195 -23.09 -21.46 -33.21
C SER A 195 -23.98 -22.34 -32.34
N ASP A 196 -24.46 -23.49 -32.84
CA ASP A 196 -25.46 -24.36 -32.17
C ASP A 196 -24.89 -25.18 -31.00
N THR A 197 -23.95 -24.58 -30.27
CA THR A 197 -23.25 -25.19 -29.16
C THR A 197 -23.01 -24.23 -28.00
N GLU A 198 -23.28 -22.93 -28.08
CA GLU A 198 -22.93 -21.98 -27.00
C GLU A 198 -23.59 -22.34 -25.65
N THR A 199 -24.90 -22.64 -25.63
CA THR A 199 -25.63 -23.01 -24.41
C THR A 199 -25.15 -24.33 -23.77
N ARG A 200 -24.49 -25.20 -24.52
CA ARG A 200 -23.85 -26.44 -24.02
C ARG A 200 -22.31 -26.39 -24.02
N ARG A 201 -21.71 -25.26 -24.41
CA ARG A 201 -20.27 -25.00 -24.33
C ARG A 201 -19.90 -24.22 -23.09
N SER A 202 -20.78 -23.43 -22.46
CA SER A 202 -20.44 -22.68 -21.23
C SER A 202 -19.69 -23.54 -20.19
N GLU A 203 -20.24 -24.71 -19.86
CA GLU A 203 -19.66 -25.68 -18.91
C GLU A 203 -18.50 -26.55 -19.49
N LYS A 204 -18.30 -26.54 -20.82
CA LYS A 204 -17.30 -27.40 -21.51
C LYS A 204 -16.15 -26.62 -22.15
N LEU A 205 -16.25 -25.29 -22.22
CA LEU A 205 -15.24 -24.43 -22.83
C LEU A 205 -14.06 -24.21 -21.89
N GLU A 206 -14.29 -24.18 -20.58
CA GLU A 206 -13.23 -24.20 -19.55
C GLU A 206 -12.35 -25.45 -19.70
N THR A 207 -12.97 -26.62 -19.84
CA THR A 207 -12.26 -27.90 -20.11
C THR A 207 -11.55 -27.88 -21.47
N SER A 208 -12.12 -27.20 -22.47
CA SER A 208 -11.54 -27.05 -23.81
C SER A 208 -10.25 -26.22 -23.79
N TYR A 209 -10.23 -25.11 -23.04
CA TYR A 209 -9.05 -24.25 -22.92
C TYR A 209 -7.85 -25.01 -22.33
N MET A 210 -8.08 -25.76 -21.24
CA MET A 210 -7.08 -26.66 -20.64
C MET A 210 -6.61 -27.76 -21.61
N ARG A 211 -7.52 -28.42 -22.35
CA ARG A 211 -7.16 -29.44 -23.35
C ARG A 211 -6.46 -28.87 -24.58
N ARG A 212 -6.65 -27.58 -24.91
CA ARG A 212 -5.93 -26.89 -26.00
C ARG A 212 -4.50 -26.54 -25.58
N ARG A 213 -4.27 -26.13 -24.32
CA ARG A 213 -2.92 -26.05 -23.70
C ARG A 213 -2.18 -27.39 -23.79
N LEU A 214 -2.82 -28.51 -23.41
CA LEU A 214 -2.19 -29.84 -23.42
C LEU A 214 -1.78 -30.35 -24.81
N ARG A 215 -2.52 -29.99 -25.88
CA ARG A 215 -2.12 -30.35 -27.25
C ARG A 215 -0.97 -29.47 -27.78
N TYR A 216 -0.96 -28.18 -27.47
CA TYR A 216 0.17 -27.29 -27.78
C TYR A 216 1.47 -27.80 -27.14
N TRP A 217 1.42 -28.16 -25.85
CA TRP A 217 2.57 -28.72 -25.13
C TRP A 217 3.08 -30.07 -25.66
N ARG A 218 2.24 -30.88 -26.33
CA ARG A 218 2.71 -32.11 -26.98
C ARG A 218 3.45 -31.84 -28.29
N SER A 219 3.04 -30.80 -29.03
CA SER A 219 3.67 -30.41 -30.30
C SER A 219 5.02 -29.69 -30.13
N LEU A 220 5.38 -29.28 -28.90
CA LEU A 220 6.59 -28.52 -28.59
C LEU A 220 7.69 -29.38 -27.94
N LEU A 221 7.54 -30.71 -27.95
CA LEU A 221 8.46 -31.67 -27.32
C LEU A 221 9.23 -32.55 -28.33
N GLU A 222 9.16 -32.24 -29.63
CA GLU A 222 9.80 -33.01 -30.71
C GLU A 222 10.79 -32.18 -31.56
N GLN A 223 11.20 -31.00 -31.10
CA GLN A 223 12.23 -30.16 -31.74
C GLN A 223 13.16 -29.48 -30.72
N ASP A 224 14.17 -30.24 -30.25
CA ASP A 224 15.37 -29.69 -29.60
C ASP A 224 16.52 -29.59 -30.63
N GLY A 225 17.35 -28.55 -30.54
CA GLY A 225 18.26 -28.17 -31.64
C GLY A 225 19.37 -27.17 -31.28
N GLU A 226 20.03 -27.38 -30.14
CA GLU A 226 21.44 -27.04 -29.82
C GLU A 226 22.21 -25.99 -30.68
N LYS A 227 22.63 -24.85 -30.08
CA LYS A 227 24.05 -24.36 -30.04
C LYS A 227 24.29 -23.06 -29.25
N ASP A 228 25.56 -22.64 -29.18
CA ASP A 228 26.24 -22.15 -27.97
C ASP A 228 27.10 -20.86 -28.17
N ALA A 229 27.55 -20.28 -27.04
CA ALA A 229 28.75 -19.45 -26.80
C ALA A 229 28.89 -18.01 -27.36
N GLY A 230 29.57 -17.16 -26.56
CA GLY A 230 30.10 -15.84 -26.95
C GLY A 230 30.48 -14.93 -25.76
N GLN A 231 31.76 -14.54 -25.63
CA GLN A 231 32.31 -13.65 -24.59
C GLN A 231 33.03 -12.43 -25.18
N LEU A 232 33.22 -11.36 -24.39
CA LEU A 232 34.41 -10.49 -24.20
C LEU A 232 34.05 -9.48 -23.07
N GLU A 233 34.85 -9.26 -22.02
CA GLU A 233 36.01 -8.33 -21.89
C GLU A 233 35.77 -6.85 -22.31
N ARG A 234 36.43 -5.80 -21.76
CA ARG A 234 37.15 -5.52 -20.48
C ARG A 234 37.84 -4.14 -20.66
N GLU A 235 37.76 -3.18 -19.73
CA GLU A 235 38.81 -2.14 -19.62
C GLU A 235 38.84 -1.36 -18.28
N LYS A 236 39.89 -0.55 -18.08
CA LYS A 236 40.23 0.24 -16.87
C LYS A 236 40.75 1.63 -17.25
N VAL A 237 40.53 2.64 -16.39
CA VAL A 237 41.40 3.84 -16.30
C VAL A 237 41.59 4.26 -14.83
N GLU A 238 42.84 4.50 -14.43
CA GLU A 238 43.26 5.30 -13.26
C GLU A 238 43.96 6.58 -13.78
N PRO A 239 44.16 7.60 -12.92
CA PRO A 239 45.55 8.05 -12.75
C PRO A 239 45.99 8.26 -11.29
N ARG A 240 47.31 8.19 -11.06
CA ARG A 240 47.97 8.27 -9.73
C ARG A 240 48.55 9.66 -9.40
N PRO A 241 48.79 9.96 -8.10
CA PRO A 241 49.59 11.11 -7.63
C PRO A 241 51.06 10.76 -7.34
N THR A 242 51.92 11.79 -7.22
CA THR A 242 53.36 11.73 -6.87
C THR A 242 53.89 13.14 -6.51
N PRO A 243 55.04 13.33 -5.82
CA PRO A 243 55.71 12.46 -4.84
C PRO A 243 56.52 13.17 -3.68
N HIS A 244 57.11 12.36 -2.76
CA HIS A 244 58.27 12.63 -1.86
C HIS A 244 58.15 13.78 -0.81
N LEU A 245 58.75 13.75 0.40
CA LEU A 245 60.07 13.27 0.89
C LEU A 245 60.02 12.62 2.30
N SER A 246 61.17 12.22 2.88
CA SER A 246 61.25 11.30 4.04
C SER A 246 62.47 11.43 4.99
N SER A 247 62.25 11.41 6.31
CA SER A 247 63.17 11.00 7.41
C SER A 247 62.41 11.02 8.77
N GLY A 248 62.80 10.35 9.88
CA GLY A 248 63.78 9.26 10.07
C GLY A 248 64.32 9.15 11.52
N SER A 249 63.88 8.16 12.31
CA SER A 249 64.37 7.74 13.68
C SER A 249 64.33 8.80 14.82
N GLY A 250 64.39 8.48 16.14
CA GLY A 250 64.29 7.20 16.88
C GLY A 250 65.04 7.19 18.25
N SER A 251 64.45 6.61 19.32
CA SER A 251 65.05 6.37 20.68
C SER A 251 65.32 7.60 21.60
N SER A 252 65.45 7.53 22.96
CA SER A 252 64.87 6.69 24.06
C SER A 252 65.44 7.05 25.46
N PHE A 253 64.67 6.90 26.57
CA PHE A 253 65.07 6.96 28.03
C PHE A 253 65.68 8.29 28.55
N GLY A 254 65.75 8.65 29.85
CA GLY A 254 65.20 8.12 31.14
C GLY A 254 65.91 8.81 32.34
N GLU A 255 65.23 9.57 33.23
CA GLU A 255 64.69 9.21 34.57
C GLU A 255 65.63 9.57 35.80
N PRO A 256 65.24 9.50 37.11
CA PRO A 256 65.38 10.68 38.01
C PRO A 256 65.95 10.47 39.45
N VAL A 257 65.98 11.56 40.26
CA VAL A 257 66.29 11.69 41.73
C VAL A 257 65.54 12.96 42.26
N GLY A 258 65.12 13.17 43.51
CA GLY A 258 65.04 12.41 44.78
C GLY A 258 64.51 13.31 45.96
N PRO A 259 64.13 12.79 47.15
CA PRO A 259 63.24 13.50 48.11
C PRO A 259 63.69 13.62 49.62
N ASP A 260 62.75 14.09 50.47
CA ASP A 260 62.52 13.84 51.93
C ASP A 260 63.01 14.83 53.07
N PRO A 261 62.37 14.85 54.29
CA PRO A 261 62.18 16.08 55.11
C PRO A 261 62.41 15.99 56.69
N ASP A 262 61.83 16.96 57.43
CA ASP A 262 61.44 17.03 58.89
C ASP A 262 62.34 17.66 60.01
N GLY A 263 61.70 18.05 61.14
CA GLY A 263 62.13 19.01 62.21
C GLY A 263 62.56 18.42 63.60
N PRO A 264 62.25 19.00 64.82
CA PRO A 264 61.08 19.85 65.20
C PRO A 264 61.18 20.97 66.34
N GLU A 265 60.01 21.59 66.71
CA GLU A 265 59.60 22.50 67.88
C GLU A 265 59.85 24.06 67.80
N LEU A 266 59.24 25.07 68.48
CA LEU A 266 58.07 25.40 69.40
C LEU A 266 57.86 26.99 69.41
N ALA A 267 56.92 27.82 69.96
CA ALA A 267 55.66 27.92 70.79
C ALA A 267 54.82 29.18 70.27
N GLY A 268 53.84 29.97 70.82
CA GLY A 268 53.02 30.33 72.05
C GLY A 268 52.05 31.53 71.63
N LEU A 269 51.34 32.45 72.35
CA LEU A 269 50.71 32.78 73.69
C LEU A 269 50.14 34.27 73.59
N ASP A 270 49.04 34.91 74.10
CA ASP A 270 47.73 34.71 74.84
C ASP A 270 46.81 36.04 74.80
N THR A 271 45.60 36.14 75.44
CA THR A 271 44.82 37.34 76.01
C THR A 271 43.29 37.66 75.69
N LEU A 272 42.80 38.95 75.68
CA LEU A 272 41.46 39.48 76.19
C LEU A 272 40.85 40.70 75.36
N THR A 273 39.67 41.42 75.45
CA THR A 273 38.22 41.51 75.98
C THR A 273 37.61 42.93 75.56
N THR A 274 36.37 43.51 75.59
CA THR A 274 34.84 43.39 75.72
C THR A 274 34.21 44.86 75.57
N SER A 275 32.94 45.38 75.43
CA SER A 275 31.44 45.13 75.29
C SER A 275 30.76 46.48 74.75
N ASN A 276 29.50 47.04 74.75
CA ASN A 276 28.00 46.90 75.05
C ASN A 276 27.26 48.30 74.72
N VAL A 277 25.96 48.75 74.54
CA VAL A 277 24.48 48.43 74.26
C VAL A 277 23.77 49.75 73.64
N GLU A 278 22.49 50.22 73.45
CA GLU A 278 20.99 49.93 73.62
C GLU A 278 20.03 50.96 72.81
N GLU A 279 18.65 50.88 72.79
CA GLU A 279 17.64 51.80 72.08
C GLU A 279 16.11 51.69 72.60
N LYS A 280 14.89 52.18 72.15
CA LYS A 280 14.16 52.86 70.98
C LYS A 280 12.61 53.23 71.24
N LYS A 281 11.93 54.30 70.68
CA LYS A 281 10.40 54.52 70.62
C LYS A 281 9.81 55.72 69.75
N ARG A 282 8.52 55.73 69.26
CA ARG A 282 7.62 56.93 68.96
C ARG A 282 6.08 56.67 68.79
N GLU A 283 5.21 57.72 68.72
CA GLU A 283 3.73 57.71 69.03
C GLU A 283 2.96 59.02 68.64
N GLY A 284 1.61 59.13 68.79
CA GLY A 284 0.94 60.45 69.09
C GLY A 284 -0.57 60.72 68.80
N ASN A 285 -1.35 61.05 69.84
CA ASN A 285 -2.37 62.14 69.87
C ASN A 285 -2.59 62.58 71.35
N VAL A 286 -2.78 63.88 71.64
CA VAL A 286 -2.35 64.48 72.94
C VAL A 286 -3.38 65.47 73.54
N ALA A 287 -3.15 65.86 74.80
CA ALA A 287 -3.63 67.07 75.49
C ALA A 287 -4.93 67.00 76.34
N ARG A 288 -4.83 66.31 77.50
CA ARG A 288 -5.45 66.79 78.76
C ARG A 288 -4.47 66.91 79.96
N GLU A 289 -3.25 66.39 79.88
CA GLU A 289 -2.45 66.05 81.09
C GLU A 289 -1.10 66.82 81.27
N VAL A 290 -0.76 67.82 80.44
CA VAL A 290 0.54 68.54 80.54
C VAL A 290 0.65 69.45 81.79
N HIS A 291 -0.46 69.69 82.50
CA HIS A 291 -0.57 70.66 83.58
C HIS A 291 -0.09 70.11 84.94
N ARG A 292 1.22 69.83 85.12
CA ARG A 292 1.78 69.53 86.46
C ARG A 292 3.26 69.87 86.72
N TYR A 293 4.21 69.43 85.88
CA TYR A 293 5.66 69.66 86.07
C TYR A 293 6.35 69.80 84.71
N ASP A 294 7.28 70.74 84.45
CA ASP A 294 7.82 71.85 85.27
C ASP A 294 8.72 71.49 86.48
N LYS A 295 8.46 72.04 87.67
CA LYS A 295 9.49 72.78 88.43
C LYS A 295 10.42 71.98 89.37
N ALA A 296 11.50 71.37 88.88
CA ALA A 296 12.61 70.89 89.73
C ALA A 296 13.98 70.70 89.01
N MET A 297 15.07 70.77 89.79
CA MET A 297 16.41 70.21 89.49
C MET A 297 17.24 70.78 88.31
N HIS A 298 17.28 72.11 88.14
CA HIS A 298 18.23 72.76 87.23
C HIS A 298 19.66 72.87 87.83
N ASP A 299 19.80 72.94 89.16
CA ASP A 299 20.88 73.73 89.76
C ASP A 299 22.20 72.98 90.06
N ILE A 300 22.15 71.69 90.40
CA ILE A 300 23.29 71.01 91.08
C ILE A 300 24.53 70.85 90.18
N SER A 301 24.37 70.70 88.87
CA SER A 301 25.44 70.17 88.00
C SER A 301 26.55 71.15 87.57
N GLN A 302 26.53 72.43 87.98
CA GLN A 302 27.45 73.45 87.43
C GLN A 302 28.77 73.67 88.21
N SER A 303 28.82 73.47 89.53
CA SER A 303 29.89 74.06 90.36
C SER A 303 31.24 73.32 90.33
N GLU A 304 31.25 72.00 90.23
CA GLU A 304 32.46 71.15 90.46
C GLU A 304 33.52 71.18 89.34
N ARG A 305 33.58 72.25 88.54
CA ARG A 305 34.21 72.27 87.21
C ARG A 305 35.38 73.25 87.04
N THR A 306 35.82 73.93 88.10
CA THR A 306 36.79 75.05 88.02
C THR A 306 38.14 74.80 88.70
N VAL A 307 38.16 74.47 90.00
CA VAL A 307 39.40 74.42 90.82
C VAL A 307 40.40 73.33 90.36
N TYR A 308 39.93 72.34 89.60
CA TYR A 308 40.78 71.39 88.85
C TYR A 308 41.55 72.05 87.66
N GLY A 309 41.83 73.36 87.73
CA GLY A 309 42.37 74.19 86.66
C GLY A 309 43.89 74.43 86.69
N GLU A 310 44.49 74.75 87.84
CA GLU A 310 45.72 75.57 87.82
C GLU A 310 47.03 74.97 88.36
N ALA A 311 47.08 74.38 89.56
CA ALA A 311 48.35 73.82 90.10
C ALA A 311 48.99 72.77 89.15
N ARG A 312 48.10 72.13 88.40
CA ARG A 312 48.21 71.49 87.07
C ARG A 312 49.18 72.10 86.05
N ASN A 313 49.73 73.32 86.22
CA ASN A 313 50.40 74.08 85.16
C ASN A 313 51.92 74.29 85.29
N GLY A 314 52.52 74.21 86.47
CA GLY A 314 53.96 74.50 86.63
C GLY A 314 54.89 73.30 86.41
N TRP A 315 54.44 72.09 86.78
CA TRP A 315 55.21 70.84 86.63
C TRP A 315 55.10 70.32 85.19
N LYS A 316 55.61 71.11 84.24
CA LYS A 316 55.33 70.97 82.80
C LYS A 316 56.47 71.33 81.84
N GLU A 317 57.42 72.20 82.22
CA GLU A 317 58.29 72.85 81.23
C GLU A 317 59.74 72.32 81.17
N ASP A 318 60.46 72.15 82.28
CA ASP A 318 61.83 71.59 82.22
C ASP A 318 61.88 70.11 81.78
N ASP A 319 60.78 69.39 81.99
CA ASP A 319 60.51 68.05 81.45
C ASP A 319 60.66 68.02 79.90
N SER A 320 60.54 69.17 79.24
CA SER A 320 60.57 69.33 77.78
C SER A 320 61.97 69.33 77.14
N THR A 321 63.06 69.55 77.89
CA THR A 321 64.37 69.89 77.28
C THR A 321 65.36 68.72 77.21
N MET A 322 65.50 67.90 78.26
CA MET A 322 66.28 66.65 78.17
C MET A 322 65.61 65.64 77.21
N GLU A 323 64.28 65.73 77.13
CA GLU A 323 63.45 65.19 76.05
C GLU A 323 64.04 65.45 74.65
N ALA A 324 64.52 66.67 74.38
CA ALA A 324 64.85 67.13 73.03
C ALA A 324 66.08 66.44 72.41
N LEU A 325 67.13 66.16 73.20
CA LEU A 325 68.33 65.51 72.65
C LEU A 325 68.13 63.99 72.49
N CYS A 326 67.27 63.40 73.32
CA CYS A 326 66.78 62.03 73.10
C CYS A 326 65.95 61.93 71.81
N LYS A 327 65.08 62.91 71.52
CA LYS A 327 64.34 63.01 70.24
C LYS A 327 65.31 63.04 69.03
N ALA A 328 66.46 63.71 69.13
CA ALA A 328 67.40 63.83 68.00
C ALA A 328 68.07 62.51 67.58
N LYS A 329 68.64 61.72 68.51
CA LYS A 329 69.20 60.40 68.15
C LYS A 329 68.12 59.37 67.81
N ALA A 330 66.92 59.50 68.39
CA ALA A 330 65.77 58.71 67.96
C ALA A 330 65.43 58.99 66.48
N LEU A 331 65.50 60.24 66.01
CA LEU A 331 65.18 60.61 64.62
C LEU A 331 66.10 59.97 63.56
N ASP A 332 67.41 59.83 63.81
CA ASP A 332 68.30 59.15 62.84
C ASP A 332 68.14 57.62 62.85
N GLY A 333 67.95 57.04 64.05
CA GLY A 333 67.53 55.65 64.21
C GLY A 333 66.12 55.36 63.64
N LEU A 334 65.28 56.37 63.47
CA LEU A 334 64.02 56.32 62.72
C LEU A 334 64.26 56.50 61.21
N CYS A 335 65.19 57.36 60.78
CA CYS A 335 65.49 57.61 59.37
C CYS A 335 66.05 56.37 58.65
N THR A 336 66.95 55.63 59.29
CA THR A 336 67.49 54.37 58.77
C THR A 336 66.44 53.25 58.71
N LYS A 337 65.54 53.18 59.71
CA LYS A 337 64.35 52.32 59.68
C LYS A 337 63.37 52.73 58.58
N GLU A 338 63.18 54.03 58.35
CA GLU A 338 62.32 54.60 57.32
C GLU A 338 62.83 54.28 55.91
N LEU A 339 64.14 54.40 55.64
CA LEU A 339 64.73 53.95 54.37
C LEU A 339 64.54 52.44 54.15
N SER A 340 64.76 51.63 55.18
CA SER A 340 64.52 50.18 55.14
C SER A 340 63.03 49.84 54.90
N ARG A 341 62.12 50.63 55.48
CA ARG A 341 60.67 50.53 55.25
C ARG A 341 60.31 50.93 53.82
N ARG A 342 60.91 51.97 53.26
CA ARG A 342 60.70 52.41 51.87
C ARG A 342 61.13 51.36 50.86
N LYS A 343 62.30 50.73 51.02
CA LYS A 343 62.75 49.66 50.11
C LYS A 343 61.78 48.48 50.11
N LYS A 344 61.29 48.06 51.28
CA LYS A 344 60.23 47.04 51.40
C LYS A 344 58.91 47.48 50.76
N LEU A 345 58.54 48.75 50.91
CA LEU A 345 57.33 49.33 50.29
C LEU A 345 57.45 49.35 48.76
N GLU A 346 58.63 49.60 48.21
CA GLU A 346 58.92 49.63 46.78
C GLU A 346 58.93 48.21 46.17
N GLU A 347 59.50 47.23 46.86
CA GLU A 347 59.42 45.81 46.49
C GLU A 347 57.97 45.29 46.52
N LEU A 348 57.18 45.69 47.52
CA LEU A 348 55.74 45.40 47.57
C LEU A 348 54.97 46.10 46.45
N LEU A 349 55.27 47.37 46.17
CA LEU A 349 54.63 48.16 45.12
C LEU A 349 54.89 47.57 43.72
N GLU A 350 56.10 47.07 43.44
CA GLU A 350 56.40 46.43 42.16
C GLU A 350 55.71 45.06 42.02
N LYS A 351 55.57 44.32 43.14
CA LYS A 351 54.74 43.10 43.19
C LYS A 351 53.26 43.42 42.91
N GLU A 352 52.71 44.45 43.55
CA GLU A 352 51.33 44.91 43.31
C GLU A 352 51.12 45.39 41.86
N LYS A 353 52.07 46.13 41.26
CA LYS A 353 52.02 46.48 39.82
C LYS A 353 52.01 45.23 38.94
N GLY A 354 52.82 44.22 39.26
CA GLY A 354 52.84 42.94 38.56
C GLY A 354 51.48 42.24 38.61
N GLU A 355 50.90 42.12 39.81
CA GLU A 355 49.57 41.54 40.01
C GLU A 355 48.49 42.33 39.25
N VAL A 356 48.45 43.66 39.40
CA VAL A 356 47.54 44.56 38.66
C VAL A 356 47.68 44.39 37.15
N LYS A 357 48.90 44.24 36.62
CA LYS A 357 49.12 43.99 35.18
C LYS A 357 48.51 42.65 34.76
N THR A 358 48.70 41.58 35.52
CA THR A 358 48.06 40.28 35.20
C THR A 358 46.53 40.36 35.25
N VAL A 359 45.97 41.11 36.20
CA VAL A 359 44.52 41.36 36.30
C VAL A 359 44.00 42.16 35.10
N ILE A 360 44.76 43.16 34.61
CA ILE A 360 44.42 43.90 33.39
C ILE A 360 44.43 42.99 32.16
N GLU A 361 45.43 42.12 32.01
CA GLU A 361 45.51 41.17 30.89
C GLU A 361 44.36 40.14 30.94
N GLN A 362 44.03 39.61 32.12
CA GLN A 362 42.86 38.75 32.32
C GLN A 362 41.55 39.48 32.00
N ASN A 363 41.36 40.70 32.50
CA ASN A 363 40.16 41.51 32.26
C ASN A 363 39.98 41.83 30.77
N ASN A 364 41.06 42.15 30.05
CA ASN A 364 41.04 42.30 28.59
C ASN A 364 40.65 40.99 27.87
N GLY A 365 41.04 39.83 28.42
CA GLY A 365 40.57 38.52 27.97
C GLY A 365 39.08 38.28 28.22
N PHE A 366 38.56 38.67 29.38
CA PHE A 366 37.13 38.60 29.71
C PHE A 366 36.30 39.55 28.84
N MET A 367 36.74 40.78 28.60
CA MET A 367 36.05 41.74 27.72
C MET A 367 35.91 41.23 26.29
N LYS A 368 36.95 40.59 25.73
CA LYS A 368 36.87 39.93 24.41
C LYS A 368 35.84 38.79 24.39
N LYS A 369 35.80 37.95 25.44
CA LYS A 369 34.80 36.89 25.57
C LYS A 369 33.38 37.45 25.69
N LEU A 370 33.19 38.51 26.48
CA LEU A 370 31.91 39.18 26.67
C LEU A 370 31.39 39.76 25.34
N GLN A 371 32.25 40.38 24.53
CA GLN A 371 31.87 40.92 23.23
C GLN A 371 31.44 39.84 22.23
N ILE A 372 32.09 38.66 22.24
CA ILE A 372 31.65 37.49 21.45
C ILE A 372 30.29 37.01 21.93
N VAL A 373 30.11 36.82 23.24
CA VAL A 373 28.83 36.37 23.84
C VAL A 373 27.69 37.36 23.54
N GLN A 374 27.94 38.67 23.56
CA GLN A 374 26.96 39.68 23.14
C GLN A 374 26.57 39.54 21.66
N GLY A 375 27.53 39.30 20.77
CA GLY A 375 27.27 39.07 19.35
C GLY A 375 26.45 37.80 19.08
N ASP A 376 26.77 36.71 19.76
CA ASP A 376 25.99 35.46 19.68
C ASP A 376 24.61 35.60 20.33
N ASN A 377 24.47 36.35 21.43
CA ASN A 377 23.18 36.61 22.06
C ASN A 377 22.24 37.39 21.13
N LEU A 378 22.70 38.48 20.51
CA LEU A 378 21.92 39.22 19.48
C LEU A 378 21.52 38.31 18.30
N ARG A 379 22.38 37.36 17.94
CA ARG A 379 22.12 36.37 16.89
C ARG A 379 21.14 35.27 17.31
N LEU A 380 21.05 34.97 18.60
CA LEU A 380 20.03 34.08 19.18
C LEU A 380 18.69 34.80 19.31
N GLU A 381 18.66 36.04 19.80
CA GLU A 381 17.46 36.89 19.85
C GLU A 381 16.82 37.02 18.45
N SER A 382 17.62 37.33 17.42
CA SER A 382 17.13 37.39 16.03
C SER A 382 16.59 36.05 15.48
N LYS A 383 17.01 34.90 16.04
CA LYS A 383 16.41 33.59 15.73
C LYS A 383 15.12 33.37 16.51
N ILE A 384 15.07 33.76 17.79
CA ILE A 384 13.90 33.62 18.65
C ILE A 384 12.72 34.40 18.06
N THR A 385 12.91 35.66 17.66
CA THR A 385 11.84 36.45 17.01
C THR A 385 11.31 35.76 15.74
N LYS A 386 12.20 35.25 14.87
CA LYS A 386 11.79 34.53 13.66
C LYS A 386 11.04 33.23 13.93
N LEU A 387 11.35 32.55 15.03
CA LEU A 387 10.61 31.35 15.46
C LEU A 387 9.24 31.75 16.03
N GLN A 388 9.13 32.85 16.77
CA GLN A 388 7.86 33.38 17.26
C GLN A 388 6.95 33.88 16.12
N ASP A 389 7.52 34.52 15.10
CA ASP A 389 6.78 34.93 13.89
C ASP A 389 6.21 33.70 13.14
N LEU A 390 7.03 32.65 12.98
CA LEU A 390 6.61 31.38 12.36
C LEU A 390 5.59 30.61 13.21
N GLU A 391 5.76 30.58 14.54
CA GLU A 391 4.82 29.98 15.48
C GLU A 391 3.45 30.67 15.41
N LYS A 392 3.43 32.00 15.30
CA LYS A 392 2.21 32.79 15.09
C LYS A 392 1.57 32.53 13.73
N GLU A 393 2.35 32.48 12.65
CA GLU A 393 1.85 32.11 11.30
C GLU A 393 1.27 30.69 11.28
N HIS A 394 1.88 29.76 12.03
CA HIS A 394 1.40 28.39 12.18
C HIS A 394 0.13 28.32 13.04
N GLY A 395 0.02 29.12 14.09
CA GLY A 395 -1.19 29.28 14.91
C GLY A 395 -2.38 29.80 14.09
N GLU A 396 -2.20 30.88 13.34
CA GLU A 396 -3.25 31.45 12.48
C GLU A 396 -3.74 30.44 11.41
N LYS A 397 -2.83 29.64 10.86
CA LYS A 397 -3.18 28.51 9.96
C LYS A 397 -3.93 27.39 10.70
N PHE A 398 -3.53 27.08 11.94
CA PHE A 398 -4.16 26.04 12.75
C PHE A 398 -5.59 26.42 13.15
N ASP A 399 -5.82 27.66 13.60
CA ASP A 399 -7.15 28.19 13.90
C ASP A 399 -8.05 28.20 12.65
N THR A 400 -7.51 28.63 11.51
CA THR A 400 -8.21 28.58 10.21
C THR A 400 -8.59 27.14 9.84
N ALA A 401 -7.69 26.17 10.08
CA ALA A 401 -7.96 24.76 9.83
C ALA A 401 -8.99 24.17 10.83
N MET A 402 -8.98 24.59 12.09
CA MET A 402 -9.96 24.17 13.09
C MET A 402 -11.37 24.69 12.79
N GLU A 403 -11.52 25.96 12.41
CA GLU A 403 -12.83 26.52 12.06
C GLU A 403 -13.35 25.89 10.75
N LEU A 404 -12.46 25.58 9.80
CA LEU A 404 -12.82 24.79 8.60
C LEU A 404 -13.27 23.37 8.98
N LEU A 405 -12.55 22.66 9.85
CA LEU A 405 -12.92 21.33 10.36
C LEU A 405 -14.27 21.35 11.11
N LYS A 406 -14.55 22.43 11.86
CA LYS A 406 -15.82 22.66 12.54
C LYS A 406 -16.96 22.88 11.53
N SER A 407 -16.73 23.62 10.44
CA SER A 407 -17.70 23.75 9.35
C SER A 407 -17.96 22.42 8.62
N PHE A 408 -16.92 21.60 8.40
CA PHE A 408 -17.07 20.25 7.85
C PHE A 408 -17.80 19.31 8.81
N ARG A 409 -17.57 19.40 10.13
CA ARG A 409 -18.32 18.65 11.14
C ARG A 409 -19.80 19.00 11.09
N GLN A 410 -20.14 20.30 11.15
CA GLN A 410 -21.53 20.77 11.01
C GLN A 410 -22.18 20.26 9.72
N LYS A 411 -21.48 20.33 8.58
CA LYS A 411 -22.03 19.88 7.30
C LYS A 411 -22.16 18.36 7.18
N ARG A 412 -21.26 17.59 7.81
CA ARG A 412 -21.38 16.13 7.95
C ARG A 412 -22.61 15.77 8.78
N ASP A 413 -22.83 16.49 9.89
CA ASP A 413 -23.92 16.22 10.82
C ASP A 413 -25.28 16.62 10.22
N GLU A 414 -25.32 17.70 9.43
CA GLU A 414 -26.45 18.08 8.55
C GLU A 414 -26.78 16.98 7.52
N ILE A 415 -25.79 16.54 6.73
CA ILE A 415 -25.95 15.45 5.75
C ILE A 415 -26.38 14.13 6.42
N ARG A 416 -25.91 13.86 7.64
CA ARG A 416 -26.32 12.68 8.41
C ARG A 416 -27.80 12.73 8.78
N ILE A 417 -28.32 13.88 9.20
CA ILE A 417 -29.76 14.05 9.50
C ILE A 417 -30.59 13.81 8.24
N ASP A 418 -30.18 14.39 7.11
CA ASP A 418 -30.83 14.16 5.81
C ASP A 418 -30.79 12.68 5.39
N HIS A 419 -29.66 11.99 5.62
CA HIS A 419 -29.51 10.57 5.31
C HIS A 419 -30.39 9.68 6.20
N GLU A 420 -30.42 9.93 7.52
CA GLU A 420 -31.32 9.22 8.44
C GLU A 420 -32.79 9.45 8.10
N ASN A 421 -33.16 10.63 7.59
CA ASN A 421 -34.50 10.92 7.11
C ASN A 421 -34.82 10.20 5.79
N ALA A 422 -33.90 10.20 4.82
CA ALA A 422 -34.03 9.43 3.59
C ALA A 422 -34.15 7.91 3.85
N ILE A 423 -33.44 7.37 4.84
CA ILE A 423 -33.60 5.97 5.28
C ILE A 423 -35.01 5.71 5.84
N LYS A 424 -35.58 6.65 6.62
CA LYS A 424 -36.96 6.53 7.14
C LYS A 424 -37.99 6.55 5.99
N GLU A 425 -37.81 7.40 4.98
CA GLU A 425 -38.66 7.41 3.79
C GLU A 425 -38.51 6.14 2.94
N VAL A 426 -37.28 5.73 2.62
CA VAL A 426 -36.99 4.52 1.83
C VAL A 426 -37.45 3.25 2.54
N SER A 427 -37.36 3.18 3.87
CA SER A 427 -37.88 2.03 4.65
C SER A 427 -39.42 2.03 4.71
N ALA A 428 -40.08 3.19 4.79
CA ALA A 428 -41.54 3.28 4.65
C ALA A 428 -42.00 2.83 3.25
N LEU A 429 -41.32 3.28 2.18
CA LEU A 429 -41.57 2.86 0.80
C LEU A 429 -41.29 1.35 0.62
N LYS A 430 -40.20 0.82 1.16
CA LYS A 430 -39.90 -0.62 1.17
C LYS A 430 -40.98 -1.43 1.90
N ARG A 431 -41.55 -0.94 3.01
CA ARG A 431 -42.68 -1.60 3.69
C ARG A 431 -43.97 -1.60 2.86
N LEU A 432 -44.23 -0.55 2.09
CA LEU A 432 -45.35 -0.51 1.13
C LEU A 432 -45.14 -1.50 -0.03
N ILE A 433 -43.90 -1.67 -0.50
CA ILE A 433 -43.55 -2.58 -1.60
C ILE A 433 -43.50 -4.05 -1.14
N LYS A 434 -42.93 -4.36 0.03
CA LYS A 434 -42.82 -5.74 0.56
C LYS A 434 -44.17 -6.38 0.94
N GLY A 435 -45.29 -5.67 0.77
CA GLY A 435 -46.64 -6.23 0.86
C GLY A 435 -46.97 -7.27 -0.22
N LYS A 436 -46.14 -7.44 -1.27
CA LYS A 436 -46.33 -8.47 -2.32
C LYS A 436 -45.01 -9.06 -2.88
N SER A 437 -44.17 -9.69 -2.06
CA SER A 437 -43.24 -10.73 -2.54
C SER A 437 -42.70 -11.63 -1.41
N VAL A 438 -42.42 -12.89 -1.74
CA VAL A 438 -41.89 -13.90 -0.83
C VAL A 438 -40.39 -13.68 -0.58
N GLU A 439 -39.92 -14.04 0.62
CA GLU A 439 -38.53 -13.86 1.04
C GLU A 439 -37.60 -14.90 0.39
N SER A 440 -36.43 -14.45 -0.04
CA SER A 440 -35.36 -15.31 -0.58
C SER A 440 -34.14 -15.20 0.33
N SER A 441 -33.91 -16.23 1.15
CA SER A 441 -32.83 -16.26 2.15
C SER A 441 -31.44 -16.47 1.53
N GLY A 442 -30.94 -15.45 0.83
CA GLY A 442 -29.50 -15.28 0.64
C GLY A 442 -28.86 -14.78 1.94
N SER A 443 -27.62 -15.17 2.23
CA SER A 443 -26.86 -14.58 3.34
C SER A 443 -26.58 -13.11 3.04
N GLU A 444 -27.39 -12.20 3.59
CA GLU A 444 -27.16 -10.77 3.45
C GLU A 444 -25.81 -10.37 4.08
N MET A 445 -25.13 -9.45 3.41
CA MET A 445 -23.90 -8.83 3.91
C MET A 445 -24.29 -7.87 5.03
N LEU A 446 -23.62 -7.94 6.19
CA LEU A 446 -23.89 -6.98 7.27
C LEU A 446 -23.30 -5.63 6.88
N ASP A 447 -24.16 -4.68 6.54
CA ASP A 447 -23.77 -3.28 6.40
C ASP A 447 -23.91 -2.58 7.76
N TYR A 448 -22.77 -2.16 8.29
CA TYR A 448 -22.64 -1.41 9.53
C TYR A 448 -22.63 0.09 9.22
N SER A 449 -23.28 0.88 10.07
CA SER A 449 -23.20 2.35 10.01
C SER A 449 -21.82 2.86 10.41
N PHE A 450 -21.44 4.07 9.97
CA PHE A 450 -20.21 4.71 10.46
C PHE A 450 -20.24 4.93 11.98
N MET A 451 -21.43 5.08 12.59
CA MET A 451 -21.54 5.22 14.04
C MET A 451 -21.11 3.95 14.78
N GLU A 452 -21.56 2.77 14.33
CA GLU A 452 -21.15 1.48 14.91
C GLU A 452 -19.66 1.24 14.72
N ILE A 453 -19.10 1.60 13.55
CA ILE A 453 -17.65 1.50 13.32
C ILE A 453 -16.86 2.44 14.24
N ASN A 454 -17.31 3.69 14.40
CA ASN A 454 -16.68 4.68 15.27
C ASN A 454 -16.73 4.27 16.75
N GLU A 455 -17.87 3.77 17.24
CA GLU A 455 -18.01 3.24 18.59
C GLU A 455 -17.15 1.98 18.79
N ALA A 456 -17.23 1.01 17.86
CA ALA A 456 -16.47 -0.23 17.95
C ALA A 456 -14.96 -0.05 17.88
N THR A 457 -14.45 1.07 17.36
CA THR A 457 -13.01 1.39 17.27
C THR A 457 -12.55 2.41 18.33
N ASN A 458 -13.39 2.72 19.31
CA ASN A 458 -13.13 3.73 20.35
C ASN A 458 -12.74 5.10 19.76
N GLU A 459 -13.58 5.64 18.86
CA GLU A 459 -13.31 6.88 18.10
C GLU A 459 -12.01 6.84 17.27
N PHE A 460 -11.67 5.66 16.74
CA PHE A 460 -10.42 5.36 16.03
C PHE A 460 -9.14 5.59 16.86
N ASP A 461 -9.19 5.15 18.12
CA ASP A 461 -8.11 5.24 19.11
C ASP A 461 -6.74 4.83 18.50
N PRO A 462 -5.71 5.71 18.54
CA PRO A 462 -4.38 5.38 18.03
C PRO A 462 -3.74 4.14 18.67
N SER A 463 -4.09 3.79 19.91
CA SER A 463 -3.62 2.58 20.60
C SER A 463 -4.29 1.29 20.09
N TRP A 464 -5.44 1.39 19.41
CA TRP A 464 -6.14 0.27 18.78
C TRP A 464 -5.75 0.11 17.30
N LYS A 465 -4.90 0.99 16.75
CA LYS A 465 -4.41 0.92 15.37
C LYS A 465 -3.44 -0.26 15.19
N LEU A 466 -3.88 -1.29 14.48
CA LEU A 466 -3.10 -2.50 14.17
C LEU A 466 -2.07 -2.28 13.06
N GLY A 467 -2.24 -1.25 12.23
CA GLY A 467 -1.24 -0.86 11.23
C GLY A 467 -1.77 0.09 10.16
N GLU A 468 -0.87 0.50 9.26
CA GLU A 468 -1.14 1.40 8.15
C GLU A 468 -0.33 1.00 6.91
N GLY A 469 -0.76 1.43 5.72
CA GLY A 469 -0.04 1.22 4.48
C GLY A 469 -0.87 1.64 3.26
N LYS A 470 -0.40 1.29 2.06
CA LYS A 470 -0.96 1.73 0.77
C LYS A 470 -2.46 1.46 0.54
N TYR A 471 -3.07 0.56 1.33
CA TYR A 471 -4.51 0.27 1.32
C TYR A 471 -5.24 0.85 2.55
N GLY A 472 -4.76 1.95 3.13
CA GLY A 472 -5.34 2.63 4.29
C GLY A 472 -5.06 1.96 5.64
N SER A 473 -5.61 2.51 6.71
CA SER A 473 -5.38 2.08 8.10
C SER A 473 -6.20 0.85 8.51
N LEU A 474 -5.67 0.04 9.43
CA LEU A 474 -6.32 -1.11 10.05
C LEU A 474 -6.40 -0.89 11.56
N TYR A 475 -7.60 -1.01 12.12
CA TYR A 475 -7.89 -0.87 13.55
C TYR A 475 -8.42 -2.18 14.13
N LYS A 476 -8.12 -2.44 15.40
CA LYS A 476 -8.89 -3.38 16.22
C LYS A 476 -10.22 -2.73 16.57
N GLY A 477 -11.26 -3.55 16.72
CA GLY A 477 -12.52 -3.09 17.26
C GLY A 477 -13.31 -4.19 17.97
N ASN A 478 -14.45 -3.81 18.52
CA ASN A 478 -15.36 -4.67 19.27
C ASN A 478 -16.81 -4.36 18.88
N LEU A 479 -17.36 -5.10 17.92
CA LEU A 479 -18.76 -4.98 17.49
C LEU A 479 -19.60 -5.99 18.28
N GLN A 480 -20.55 -5.54 19.10
CA GLN A 480 -21.49 -6.42 19.84
C GLN A 480 -20.77 -7.54 20.64
N HIS A 481 -19.67 -7.18 21.32
CA HIS A 481 -18.76 -8.08 22.06
C HIS A 481 -17.89 -9.04 21.21
N LEU A 482 -17.95 -8.96 19.88
CA LEU A 482 -17.08 -9.70 18.97
C LEU A 482 -15.86 -8.86 18.57
N GLN A 483 -14.65 -9.40 18.79
CA GLN A 483 -13.42 -8.74 18.34
C GLN A 483 -13.30 -8.79 16.81
N VAL A 484 -13.15 -7.61 16.21
CA VAL A 484 -13.08 -7.40 14.76
C VAL A 484 -11.82 -6.64 14.38
N ALA A 485 -11.43 -6.73 13.11
CA ALA A 485 -10.40 -5.89 12.51
C ALA A 485 -11.07 -5.01 11.44
N VAL A 486 -11.13 -3.70 11.69
CA VAL A 486 -11.76 -2.70 10.82
C VAL A 486 -10.70 -2.12 9.89
N LYS A 487 -10.85 -2.38 8.59
CA LYS A 487 -9.97 -1.89 7.53
C LYS A 487 -10.59 -0.68 6.86
N MET A 488 -10.04 0.50 7.16
CA MET A 488 -10.43 1.77 6.53
C MET A 488 -9.73 1.88 5.18
N LEU A 489 -10.48 1.95 4.08
CA LEU A 489 -9.92 2.12 2.73
C LEU A 489 -9.78 3.62 2.39
N PRO A 490 -8.77 4.05 1.61
CA PRO A 490 -8.54 5.46 1.33
C PRO A 490 -9.68 6.09 0.51
N SER A 491 -10.11 7.29 0.92
CA SER A 491 -11.24 8.02 0.31
C SER A 491 -10.93 8.69 -1.04
N TYR A 492 -9.83 8.35 -1.71
CA TYR A 492 -9.37 9.02 -2.92
C TYR A 492 -10.28 8.78 -4.14
N GLY A 493 -10.21 9.70 -5.10
CA GLY A 493 -11.25 9.93 -6.09
C GLY A 493 -11.35 8.89 -7.22
N SER A 494 -12.52 8.88 -7.86
CA SER A 494 -12.75 8.29 -9.20
C SER A 494 -12.74 6.77 -9.41
N GLN A 495 -12.89 5.94 -8.37
CA GLN A 495 -13.57 4.65 -8.55
C GLN A 495 -15.10 4.87 -8.63
N ASN A 496 -15.76 4.19 -9.57
CA ASN A 496 -17.22 4.15 -9.63
C ASN A 496 -17.77 3.46 -8.36
N HIS A 497 -18.67 4.11 -7.62
CA HIS A 497 -19.27 3.58 -6.39
C HIS A 497 -19.85 2.17 -6.61
N PHE A 498 -20.51 1.97 -7.75
CA PHE A 498 -21.08 0.70 -8.21
C PHE A 498 -20.05 -0.41 -8.49
N GLU A 499 -18.81 -0.08 -8.88
CA GLU A 499 -17.74 -1.07 -9.08
C GLU A 499 -17.12 -1.50 -7.75
N PHE A 500 -17.07 -0.58 -6.77
CA PHE A 500 -16.73 -0.88 -5.38
C PHE A 500 -17.79 -1.78 -4.75
N GLU A 501 -19.08 -1.40 -4.80
CA GLU A 501 -20.21 -2.20 -4.28
C GLU A 501 -20.25 -3.60 -4.88
N ARG A 502 -20.19 -3.74 -6.21
CA ARG A 502 -20.16 -5.03 -6.90
C ARG A 502 -18.95 -5.88 -6.47
N ARG A 503 -17.78 -5.28 -6.24
CA ARG A 503 -16.62 -6.02 -5.74
C ARG A 503 -16.80 -6.44 -4.28
N MET A 504 -17.43 -5.62 -3.43
CA MET A 504 -17.80 -6.03 -2.07
C MET A 504 -18.83 -7.16 -2.05
N GLU A 505 -19.82 -7.14 -2.94
CA GLU A 505 -20.80 -8.22 -3.12
C GLU A 505 -20.14 -9.56 -3.49
N ILE A 506 -19.07 -9.51 -4.29
CA ILE A 506 -18.27 -10.69 -4.63
C ILE A 506 -17.41 -11.13 -3.44
N LEU A 507 -16.63 -10.20 -2.85
CA LEU A 507 -15.68 -10.50 -1.76
C LEU A 507 -16.38 -10.98 -0.48
N SER A 508 -17.55 -10.43 -0.15
CA SER A 508 -18.33 -10.83 1.02
C SER A 508 -18.91 -12.24 0.93
N ARG A 509 -19.05 -12.81 -0.27
CA ARG A 509 -19.46 -14.21 -0.49
C ARG A 509 -18.30 -15.21 -0.40
N VAL A 510 -17.05 -14.74 -0.42
CA VAL A 510 -15.86 -15.60 -0.36
C VAL A 510 -15.76 -16.26 1.02
N ARG A 511 -15.76 -17.59 1.07
CA ARG A 511 -15.59 -18.39 2.30
C ARG A 511 -14.65 -19.56 2.02
N HIS A 512 -13.56 -19.67 2.79
CA HIS A 512 -12.56 -20.73 2.69
C HIS A 512 -11.82 -20.88 4.03
N PRO A 513 -11.45 -22.09 4.48
CA PRO A 513 -10.81 -22.30 5.79
C PRO A 513 -9.52 -21.50 6.03
N HIS A 514 -8.81 -21.12 4.96
CA HIS A 514 -7.53 -20.40 5.01
C HIS A 514 -7.62 -18.95 4.51
N LEU A 515 -8.81 -18.35 4.49
CA LEU A 515 -9.01 -16.92 4.27
C LEU A 515 -9.58 -16.27 5.55
N VAL A 516 -9.22 -15.00 5.81
CA VAL A 516 -9.90 -14.21 6.84
C VAL A 516 -11.31 -13.87 6.34
N THR A 517 -12.32 -14.16 7.15
CA THR A 517 -13.72 -13.91 6.77
C THR A 517 -14.04 -12.43 6.87
N ILE A 518 -14.57 -11.86 5.77
CA ILE A 518 -15.26 -10.56 5.77
C ILE A 518 -16.64 -10.79 6.40
N MET A 519 -16.89 -10.18 7.55
CA MET A 519 -18.18 -10.21 8.25
C MET A 519 -19.18 -9.26 7.62
N GLY A 520 -18.71 -8.09 7.16
CA GLY A 520 -19.55 -7.02 6.68
C GLY A 520 -18.75 -5.81 6.20
N THR A 521 -19.45 -4.73 5.86
CA THR A 521 -18.85 -3.49 5.33
C THR A 521 -19.46 -2.27 5.99
N CYS A 522 -18.82 -1.12 5.83
CA CYS A 522 -19.47 0.18 6.03
C CYS A 522 -19.32 0.99 4.74
N PRO A 523 -20.37 1.11 3.91
CA PRO A 523 -20.31 1.86 2.66
C PRO A 523 -19.97 3.34 2.88
N GLU A 524 -20.50 3.93 3.96
CA GLU A 524 -20.36 5.36 4.33
C GLU A 524 -18.89 5.78 4.45
N SER A 525 -18.05 4.98 5.14
CA SER A 525 -16.62 5.20 5.30
C SER A 525 -15.74 4.24 4.48
N ARG A 526 -16.33 3.56 3.49
CA ARG A 526 -15.68 2.53 2.64
C ARG A 526 -14.85 1.52 3.43
N SER A 527 -15.37 1.03 4.55
CA SER A 527 -14.63 0.17 5.47
C SER A 527 -15.00 -1.31 5.31
N LEU A 528 -14.05 -2.19 5.58
CA LEU A 528 -14.25 -3.64 5.63
C LEU A 528 -14.13 -4.14 7.08
N VAL A 529 -15.09 -4.95 7.52
CA VAL A 529 -15.08 -5.58 8.85
C VAL A 529 -14.66 -7.04 8.71
N TYR A 530 -13.47 -7.35 9.24
CA TYR A 530 -12.89 -8.69 9.24
C TYR A 530 -12.96 -9.34 10.63
N GLN A 531 -12.90 -10.66 10.67
CA GLN A 531 -12.55 -11.39 11.88
C GLN A 531 -11.17 -10.96 12.42
N TYR A 532 -11.08 -10.60 13.69
CA TYR A 532 -9.79 -10.37 14.35
C TYR A 532 -9.05 -11.70 14.56
N ILE A 533 -7.77 -11.75 14.17
CA ILE A 533 -6.91 -12.91 14.30
C ILE A 533 -5.77 -12.55 15.28
N PRO A 534 -5.62 -13.22 16.44
CA PRO A 534 -4.80 -12.72 17.53
C PRO A 534 -3.31 -13.05 17.44
N ASN A 535 -2.90 -14.17 16.81
CA ASN A 535 -1.51 -14.65 16.85
C ASN A 535 -0.60 -13.99 15.78
N GLY A 536 -0.94 -12.78 15.34
CA GLY A 536 -0.13 -12.00 14.40
C GLY A 536 0.01 -12.64 13.02
N SER A 537 1.14 -12.35 12.36
CA SER A 537 1.43 -12.71 10.98
C SER A 537 2.65 -13.62 10.82
N LEU A 538 2.82 -14.16 9.62
CA LEU A 538 4.03 -14.90 9.23
C LEU A 538 5.28 -13.99 9.22
N GLU A 539 5.12 -12.67 9.08
CA GLU A 539 6.23 -11.70 9.18
C GLU A 539 6.76 -11.59 10.61
N ASP A 540 5.87 -11.66 11.60
CA ASP A 540 6.23 -11.74 13.03
C ASP A 540 6.96 -13.04 13.36
N CYS A 541 6.60 -14.15 12.70
CA CYS A 541 7.26 -15.44 12.86
C CYS A 541 8.68 -15.48 12.25
N PHE A 542 8.96 -14.65 11.25
CA PHE A 542 10.32 -14.47 10.72
C PHE A 542 11.15 -13.49 11.55
N SER A 543 10.51 -12.49 12.16
CA SER A 543 11.14 -11.44 12.96
C SER A 543 11.61 -11.93 14.34
N SER A 544 12.91 -11.84 14.62
CA SER A 544 13.50 -12.31 15.89
C SER A 544 13.12 -11.50 17.14
N ALA A 545 12.33 -10.44 17.00
CA ALA A 545 12.00 -9.51 18.09
C ALA A 545 10.87 -9.99 19.03
N ASN A 546 9.96 -10.84 18.53
CA ASN A 546 8.66 -11.07 19.19
C ASN A 546 8.63 -12.32 20.10
N ASN A 547 9.77 -12.94 20.40
CA ASN A 547 9.90 -14.19 21.18
C ASN A 547 9.05 -15.39 20.67
N VAL A 548 8.51 -15.33 19.46
CA VAL A 548 7.73 -16.42 18.84
C VAL A 548 8.67 -17.59 18.50
N PRO A 549 8.37 -18.84 18.93
CA PRO A 549 9.16 -20.01 18.56
C PRO A 549 9.25 -20.18 17.04
N ALA A 550 10.44 -20.56 16.55
CA ALA A 550 10.64 -20.80 15.12
C ALA A 550 9.76 -21.96 14.63
N LEU A 551 9.08 -21.77 13.50
CA LEU A 551 8.18 -22.76 12.91
C LEU A 551 8.98 -23.99 12.42
N PRO A 552 8.66 -25.22 12.86
CA PRO A 552 9.25 -26.46 12.31
C PRO A 552 8.96 -26.63 10.81
N TRP A 553 9.83 -27.31 10.09
CA TRP A 553 9.74 -27.46 8.63
C TRP A 553 8.41 -28.10 8.18
N GLU A 554 7.82 -29.00 8.97
CA GLU A 554 6.51 -29.60 8.73
C GLU A 554 5.41 -28.54 8.73
N SER A 555 5.46 -27.61 9.69
CA SER A 555 4.52 -26.50 9.77
C SER A 555 4.72 -25.51 8.62
N ARG A 556 5.95 -25.30 8.14
CA ARG A 556 6.22 -24.48 6.96
C ARG A 556 5.68 -25.12 5.67
N ILE A 557 5.80 -26.44 5.52
CA ILE A 557 5.19 -27.18 4.39
C ILE A 557 3.67 -27.20 4.51
N ARG A 558 3.11 -27.27 5.73
CA ARG A 558 1.67 -27.10 5.97
C ARG A 558 1.20 -25.73 5.47
N ILE A 559 1.76 -24.64 6.02
CA ILE A 559 1.45 -23.24 5.65
C ILE A 559 1.59 -23.02 4.14
N ALA A 560 2.66 -23.53 3.51
CA ALA A 560 2.87 -23.43 2.07
C ALA A 560 1.71 -24.01 1.23
N SER A 561 1.12 -25.13 1.66
CA SER A 561 -0.05 -25.72 0.99
C SER A 561 -1.36 -25.01 1.37
N GLU A 562 -1.53 -24.60 2.64
CA GLU A 562 -2.70 -23.82 3.07
C GLU A 562 -2.85 -22.53 2.25
N ILE A 563 -1.72 -21.83 2.01
CA ILE A 563 -1.65 -20.67 1.11
C ILE A 563 -1.98 -21.07 -0.33
N CYS A 564 -1.36 -22.13 -0.85
CA CYS A 564 -1.58 -22.58 -2.24
C CYS A 564 -3.04 -22.98 -2.50
N SER A 565 -3.71 -23.57 -1.52
CA SER A 565 -5.13 -23.93 -1.56
C SER A 565 -6.03 -22.69 -1.58
N ALA A 566 -5.75 -21.69 -0.73
CA ALA A 566 -6.47 -20.42 -0.71
C ALA A 566 -6.33 -19.63 -2.02
N LEU A 567 -5.12 -19.57 -2.59
CA LEU A 567 -4.89 -18.93 -3.89
C LEU A 567 -5.59 -19.67 -5.03
N LEU A 568 -5.48 -21.01 -5.08
CA LEU A 568 -6.16 -21.82 -6.09
C LEU A 568 -7.69 -21.62 -6.03
N PHE A 569 -8.26 -21.53 -4.82
CA PHE A 569 -9.67 -21.20 -4.62
C PHE A 569 -10.02 -19.80 -5.16
N LEU A 570 -9.30 -18.76 -4.75
CA LEU A 570 -9.52 -17.38 -5.23
C LEU A 570 -9.42 -17.26 -6.76
N HIS A 571 -8.45 -17.94 -7.36
CA HIS A 571 -8.23 -17.97 -8.81
C HIS A 571 -9.33 -18.73 -9.56
N SER A 572 -9.96 -19.73 -8.90
CA SER A 572 -11.06 -20.53 -9.45
C SER A 572 -12.47 -19.93 -9.21
N ASN A 573 -12.57 -18.78 -8.56
CA ASN A 573 -13.86 -18.07 -8.44
C ASN A 573 -14.28 -17.47 -9.80
N ILE A 574 -15.58 -17.22 -9.97
CA ILE A 574 -16.13 -16.54 -11.15
C ILE A 574 -16.87 -15.28 -10.67
N PRO A 575 -16.39 -14.06 -11.00
CA PRO A 575 -15.15 -13.75 -11.70
C PRO A 575 -13.90 -14.03 -10.85
N CYS A 576 -12.78 -14.37 -11.49
CA CYS A 576 -11.52 -14.71 -10.82
C CYS A 576 -11.03 -13.58 -9.90
N ILE A 577 -10.64 -13.94 -8.67
CA ILE A 577 -10.18 -13.01 -7.65
C ILE A 577 -8.65 -13.10 -7.58
N ILE A 578 -7.99 -11.99 -7.90
CA ILE A 578 -6.53 -11.85 -7.78
C ILE A 578 -6.25 -11.26 -6.39
N HIS A 579 -5.27 -11.81 -5.67
CA HIS A 579 -4.88 -11.30 -4.37
C HIS A 579 -4.16 -9.94 -4.51
N GLY A 580 -3.11 -9.87 -5.33
CA GLY A 580 -2.40 -8.64 -5.72
C GLY A 580 -1.63 -7.91 -4.61
N ASN A 581 -1.64 -8.44 -3.39
CA ASN A 581 -0.89 -7.93 -2.23
C ASN A 581 -0.36 -9.08 -1.33
N LEU A 582 0.02 -10.22 -1.94
CA LEU A 582 0.35 -11.42 -1.17
C LEU A 582 1.77 -11.32 -0.59
N LYS A 583 1.88 -11.21 0.74
CA LYS A 583 3.16 -11.21 1.48
C LYS A 583 2.98 -11.64 2.94
N PRO A 584 4.06 -11.92 3.71
CA PRO A 584 3.97 -12.46 5.08
C PRO A 584 3.08 -11.66 6.04
N SER A 585 3.08 -10.32 5.96
CA SER A 585 2.18 -9.44 6.75
C SER A 585 0.68 -9.64 6.48
N LYS A 586 0.32 -10.42 5.45
CA LYS A 586 -1.06 -10.75 5.08
C LYS A 586 -1.43 -12.19 5.31
N ILE A 587 -0.45 -13.01 5.71
CA ILE A 587 -0.60 -14.41 6.08
C ILE A 587 -0.67 -14.45 7.61
N LEU A 588 -1.88 -14.38 8.15
CA LEU A 588 -2.12 -14.42 9.60
C LEU A 588 -2.17 -15.87 10.08
N LEU A 589 -1.88 -16.08 11.36
CA LEU A 589 -2.02 -17.39 12.03
C LEU A 589 -3.13 -17.30 13.08
N ASP A 590 -4.03 -18.28 13.12
CA ASP A 590 -5.05 -18.37 14.18
C ASP A 590 -4.53 -19.04 15.46
N SER A 591 -5.41 -19.22 16.45
CA SER A 591 -5.09 -19.85 17.74
C SER A 591 -4.51 -21.26 17.62
N ASN A 592 -4.75 -21.96 16.50
CA ASN A 592 -4.29 -23.31 16.23
C ASN A 592 -3.08 -23.34 15.27
N LEU A 593 -2.49 -22.18 14.97
CA LEU A 593 -1.45 -21.99 13.94
C LEU A 593 -1.91 -22.45 12.54
N VAL A 594 -3.20 -22.31 12.24
CA VAL A 594 -3.74 -22.49 10.88
C VAL A 594 -3.68 -21.16 10.14
N THR A 595 -3.24 -21.19 8.89
CA THR A 595 -3.09 -19.99 8.05
C THR A 595 -4.43 -19.34 7.74
N LYS A 596 -4.48 -18.00 7.78
CA LYS A 596 -5.59 -17.16 7.30
C LYS A 596 -5.04 -16.01 6.45
N ILE A 597 -5.33 -15.98 5.14
CA ILE A 597 -4.90 -14.87 4.28
C ILE A 597 -5.90 -13.70 4.35
N SER A 598 -5.37 -12.48 4.52
CA SER A 598 -6.09 -11.20 4.63
C SER A 598 -5.85 -10.28 3.42
N ASP A 599 -6.66 -9.23 3.26
CA ASP A 599 -6.59 -8.23 2.18
C ASP A 599 -6.73 -8.77 0.73
N TYR A 600 -7.29 -9.96 0.53
CA TYR A 600 -7.55 -10.50 -0.82
C TYR A 600 -8.49 -9.60 -1.63
N GLY A 601 -8.15 -9.32 -2.89
CA GLY A 601 -8.94 -8.49 -3.79
C GLY A 601 -8.93 -6.97 -3.49
N ILE A 602 -8.43 -6.52 -2.33
CA ILE A 602 -8.33 -5.08 -2.02
C ILE A 602 -7.46 -4.33 -3.04
N SER A 603 -6.45 -5.02 -3.58
CA SER A 603 -5.61 -4.56 -4.70
C SER A 603 -6.40 -4.07 -5.93
N GLN A 604 -7.66 -4.47 -6.09
CA GLN A 604 -8.54 -4.02 -7.17
C GLN A 604 -9.55 -2.93 -6.75
N LEU A 605 -9.78 -2.73 -5.45
CA LEU A 605 -10.72 -1.73 -4.92
C LEU A 605 -10.15 -0.31 -4.93
N ILE A 606 -8.81 -0.19 -4.94
CA ILE A 606 -8.08 1.07 -4.78
C ILE A 606 -7.11 1.22 -5.96
N PRO A 607 -7.23 2.28 -6.79
CA PRO A 607 -6.18 2.66 -7.73
C PRO A 607 -4.95 3.12 -6.92
N ILE A 608 -3.77 2.67 -7.31
CA ILE A 608 -2.50 3.09 -6.68
C ILE A 608 -1.60 3.62 -7.79
N ASP A 609 -1.44 4.94 -7.85
CA ASP A 609 -0.65 5.62 -8.89
C ASP A 609 0.87 5.40 -8.71
N GLU A 610 1.32 5.11 -7.49
CA GLU A 610 2.74 4.80 -7.19
C GLU A 610 2.88 3.46 -6.45
N VAL A 611 3.37 2.46 -7.16
CA VAL A 611 3.73 1.15 -6.59
C VAL A 611 5.20 1.15 -6.20
N ASP A 612 5.48 0.87 -4.92
CA ASP A 612 6.83 0.74 -4.38
C ASP A 612 7.64 -0.33 -5.11
N LYS A 613 8.68 0.11 -5.83
CA LYS A 613 9.58 -0.72 -6.64
C LYS A 613 10.59 -1.51 -5.80
N SER A 614 10.63 -1.29 -4.48
CA SER A 614 11.46 -2.04 -3.53
C SER A 614 10.76 -3.25 -2.91
N ASP A 615 9.42 -3.36 -3.02
CA ASP A 615 8.66 -4.51 -2.51
C ASP A 615 8.89 -5.75 -3.40
N LEU A 616 9.89 -6.56 -3.03
CA LEU A 616 10.35 -7.74 -3.77
C LEU A 616 9.31 -8.89 -3.88
N TYR A 617 8.15 -8.78 -3.22
CA TYR A 617 7.01 -9.67 -3.48
C TYR A 617 6.25 -9.33 -4.76
N ILE A 618 6.39 -8.10 -5.27
CA ILE A 618 5.70 -7.66 -6.48
C ILE A 618 6.35 -8.28 -7.71
N ASP A 619 5.49 -8.82 -8.59
CA ASP A 619 5.89 -9.44 -9.85
C ASP A 619 6.66 -8.46 -10.73
N PRO A 620 7.91 -8.76 -11.15
CA PRO A 620 8.67 -7.92 -12.07
C PRO A 620 7.97 -7.65 -13.41
N HIS A 621 7.01 -8.49 -13.80
CA HIS A 621 6.17 -8.25 -14.98
C HIS A 621 5.15 -7.12 -14.76
N TYR A 622 4.68 -6.89 -13.52
CA TYR A 622 3.74 -5.81 -13.21
C TYR A 622 4.30 -4.44 -13.66
N PHE A 623 5.58 -4.18 -13.39
CA PHE A 623 6.26 -2.93 -13.81
C PHE A 623 6.45 -2.78 -15.33
N VAL A 624 6.03 -3.78 -16.13
CA VAL A 624 6.05 -3.77 -17.60
C VAL A 624 4.64 -3.77 -18.20
N SER A 625 3.67 -4.45 -17.57
CA SER A 625 2.29 -4.54 -18.05
C SER A 625 1.32 -3.53 -17.42
N ASP A 626 1.63 -3.00 -16.23
CA ASP A 626 0.74 -2.24 -15.33
C ASP A 626 -0.61 -2.93 -15.02
N GLU A 627 -0.65 -4.25 -15.24
CA GLU A 627 -1.78 -5.12 -14.96
C GLU A 627 -1.33 -6.25 -14.03
N MET A 628 -2.04 -6.40 -12.90
CA MET A 628 -1.87 -7.49 -11.94
C MET A 628 -2.54 -8.76 -12.47
N THR A 629 -1.86 -9.90 -12.45
CA THR A 629 -2.34 -11.17 -13.04
C THR A 629 -2.45 -12.30 -12.00
N LEU A 630 -3.11 -13.41 -12.34
CA LEU A 630 -3.12 -14.61 -11.51
C LEU A 630 -1.69 -15.14 -11.32
N GLU A 631 -0.89 -15.10 -12.39
CA GLU A 631 0.53 -15.44 -12.39
C GLU A 631 1.37 -14.52 -11.49
N SER A 632 0.92 -13.29 -11.22
CA SER A 632 1.59 -12.38 -10.28
C SER A 632 1.46 -12.87 -8.83
N ASP A 633 0.29 -13.37 -8.42
CA ASP A 633 0.15 -14.04 -7.12
C ASP A 633 1.03 -15.29 -7.02
N VAL A 634 1.20 -16.04 -8.12
CA VAL A 634 2.11 -17.20 -8.18
C VAL A 634 3.57 -16.76 -7.96
N TYR A 635 3.99 -15.61 -8.49
CA TYR A 635 5.31 -15.05 -8.22
C TYR A 635 5.49 -14.69 -6.73
N SER A 636 4.55 -13.94 -6.16
CA SER A 636 4.58 -13.55 -4.74
C SER A 636 4.60 -14.76 -3.81
N PHE A 637 3.80 -15.79 -4.12
CA PHE A 637 3.81 -17.07 -3.42
C PHE A 637 5.17 -17.76 -3.52
N GLY A 638 5.81 -17.76 -4.69
CA GLY A 638 7.17 -18.25 -4.87
C GLY A 638 8.18 -17.57 -3.95
N MET A 639 8.10 -16.25 -3.78
CA MET A 639 8.97 -15.49 -2.87
C MET A 639 8.71 -15.87 -1.40
N ILE A 640 7.46 -16.09 -1.01
CA ILE A 640 7.09 -16.62 0.33
C ILE A 640 7.67 -18.03 0.54
N LEU A 641 7.66 -18.90 -0.46
CA LEU A 641 8.27 -20.24 -0.35
C LEU A 641 9.79 -20.16 -0.13
N LEU A 642 10.49 -19.23 -0.79
CA LEU A 642 11.92 -19.00 -0.53
C LEU A 642 12.16 -18.51 0.90
N GLN A 643 11.30 -17.65 1.45
CA GLN A 643 11.45 -17.17 2.81
C GLN A 643 11.11 -18.25 3.86
N LEU A 644 10.08 -19.08 3.61
CA LEU A 644 9.79 -20.26 4.44
C LEU A 644 10.96 -21.26 4.46
N LEU A 645 11.63 -21.48 3.33
CA LEU A 645 12.81 -22.36 3.23
C LEU A 645 14.04 -21.84 3.99
N THR A 646 14.29 -20.54 3.91
CA THR A 646 15.62 -19.95 4.23
C THR A 646 15.62 -19.01 5.44
N ARG A 647 14.48 -18.41 5.79
CA ARG A 647 14.34 -17.28 6.73
C ARG A 647 15.28 -16.10 6.45
N ARG A 648 15.80 -15.99 5.22
CA ARG A 648 16.72 -14.91 4.81
C ARG A 648 15.95 -13.68 4.30
N PRO A 649 16.56 -12.48 4.33
CA PRO A 649 16.03 -11.34 3.58
C PRO A 649 15.95 -11.66 2.08
N LEU A 650 15.00 -11.07 1.38
CA LEU A 650 14.67 -11.40 -0.01
C LEU A 650 15.74 -10.96 -1.02
N SER A 651 16.62 -10.03 -0.64
CA SER A 651 17.76 -9.63 -1.46
C SER A 651 18.73 -10.80 -1.60
N GLY A 652 19.02 -11.21 -2.83
CA GLY A 652 19.90 -12.35 -3.12
C GLY A 652 19.23 -13.73 -3.07
N VAL A 653 18.23 -13.97 -2.21
CA VAL A 653 17.74 -15.34 -1.90
C VAL A 653 17.38 -16.22 -3.11
N LEU A 654 16.76 -15.66 -4.16
CA LEU A 654 16.42 -16.38 -5.40
C LEU A 654 17.65 -16.78 -6.24
N ARG A 655 18.79 -16.10 -6.06
CA ARG A 655 20.09 -16.45 -6.64
C ARG A 655 20.76 -17.53 -5.80
N ASP A 656 20.77 -17.35 -4.48
CA ASP A 656 21.45 -18.25 -3.54
C ASP A 656 20.82 -19.65 -3.56
N VAL A 657 19.49 -19.73 -3.55
CA VAL A 657 18.76 -21.01 -3.61
C VAL A 657 18.92 -21.71 -4.98
N LYS A 658 19.13 -20.95 -6.08
CA LYS A 658 19.50 -21.55 -7.38
C LYS A 658 20.91 -22.11 -7.35
N CYS A 659 21.89 -21.32 -6.91
CA CYS A 659 23.27 -21.76 -6.78
C CYS A 659 23.39 -23.01 -5.87
N ALA A 660 22.64 -23.06 -4.77
CA ALA A 660 22.58 -24.21 -3.86
C ALA A 660 21.91 -25.45 -4.49
N MET A 661 20.95 -25.27 -5.40
CA MET A 661 20.35 -26.37 -6.18
C MET A 661 21.27 -26.85 -7.31
N GLU A 662 21.97 -25.93 -7.98
CA GLU A 662 22.90 -26.19 -9.09
C GLU A 662 24.17 -26.91 -8.61
N ASN A 663 24.64 -26.60 -7.40
CA ASN A 663 25.75 -27.29 -6.73
C ASN A 663 25.28 -28.45 -5.79
N ASP A 664 24.01 -28.86 -5.89
CA ASP A 664 23.30 -29.89 -5.09
C ASP A 664 23.24 -29.69 -3.55
N ASN A 665 24.04 -28.75 -3.00
CA ASN A 665 24.16 -28.37 -1.60
C ASN A 665 23.01 -27.47 -1.09
N ILE A 666 21.77 -27.94 -1.16
CA ILE A 666 20.60 -27.20 -0.62
C ILE A 666 20.73 -26.92 0.89
N SER A 667 21.46 -27.76 1.63
CA SER A 667 21.77 -27.63 3.05
C SER A 667 22.37 -26.27 3.41
N ALA A 668 23.13 -25.63 2.52
CA ALA A 668 23.72 -24.31 2.76
C ALA A 668 22.72 -23.13 2.77
N VAL A 669 21.47 -23.35 2.34
CA VAL A 669 20.41 -22.31 2.31
C VAL A 669 19.21 -22.60 3.20
N LEU A 670 19.01 -23.85 3.65
CA LEU A 670 17.91 -24.21 4.55
C LEU A 670 18.05 -23.53 5.92
N ASP A 671 16.92 -23.17 6.54
CA ASP A 671 16.88 -22.56 7.86
C ASP A 671 16.94 -23.61 8.98
N ASN A 672 18.08 -23.67 9.68
CA ASN A 672 18.31 -24.55 10.84
C ASN A 672 17.27 -24.37 11.95
N SER A 673 16.64 -23.20 12.09
CA SER A 673 15.56 -22.98 13.08
C SER A 673 14.24 -23.68 12.69
N GLY A 674 14.17 -24.30 11.51
CA GLY A 674 13.10 -25.24 11.13
C GLY A 674 13.33 -26.68 11.60
N GLY A 675 14.46 -26.99 12.24
CA GLY A 675 14.84 -28.37 12.60
C GLY A 675 15.45 -29.16 11.44
N ASP A 676 15.48 -30.48 11.58
CA ASP A 676 16.15 -31.40 10.63
C ASP A 676 15.37 -31.58 9.33
N TRP A 677 15.48 -30.59 8.42
CA TRP A 677 14.87 -30.60 7.10
C TRP A 677 15.28 -31.86 6.29
N PRO A 678 14.31 -32.71 5.86
CA PRO A 678 14.61 -33.80 4.95
C PRO A 678 15.05 -33.23 3.59
N ILE A 679 16.32 -33.43 3.23
CA ILE A 679 16.95 -32.82 2.05
C ILE A 679 16.13 -32.98 0.77
N ALA A 680 15.50 -34.14 0.56
CA ALA A 680 14.61 -34.38 -0.58
C ALA A 680 13.35 -33.48 -0.60
N ARG A 681 12.76 -33.18 0.57
CA ARG A 681 11.63 -32.22 0.69
C ARG A 681 12.13 -30.79 0.49
N GLY A 682 13.30 -30.45 1.03
CA GLY A 682 13.98 -29.16 0.81
C GLY A 682 14.23 -28.87 -0.68
N LYS A 683 14.93 -29.76 -1.40
CA LYS A 683 15.18 -29.65 -2.85
C LYS A 683 13.89 -29.53 -3.66
N LYS A 684 12.86 -30.30 -3.31
CA LYS A 684 11.57 -30.28 -4.02
C LYS A 684 10.82 -28.95 -3.81
N LEU A 685 10.76 -28.43 -2.59
CA LEU A 685 10.13 -27.14 -2.29
C LEU A 685 10.92 -25.98 -2.93
N ALA A 686 12.26 -26.04 -2.93
CA ALA A 686 13.11 -25.06 -3.59
C ALA A 686 12.90 -25.02 -5.11
N ASN A 687 12.78 -26.17 -5.78
CA ASN A 687 12.46 -26.24 -7.20
C ASN A 687 11.08 -25.61 -7.52
N ILE A 688 10.06 -25.89 -6.70
CA ILE A 688 8.74 -25.24 -6.82
C ILE A 688 8.88 -23.72 -6.73
N ALA A 689 9.56 -23.21 -5.70
CA ALA A 689 9.77 -21.77 -5.49
C ALA A 689 10.51 -21.12 -6.67
N ILE A 690 11.60 -21.73 -7.16
CA ILE A 690 12.37 -21.27 -8.32
C ILE A 690 11.52 -21.22 -9.60
N ARG A 691 10.57 -22.14 -9.78
CA ARG A 691 9.62 -22.15 -10.91
C ARG A 691 8.55 -21.08 -10.79
N CYS A 692 8.01 -20.85 -9.59
CA CYS A 692 7.10 -19.73 -9.32
C CYS A 692 7.76 -18.37 -9.61
N CYS A 693 9.03 -18.19 -9.23
CA CYS A 693 9.79 -16.96 -9.44
C CYS A 693 10.42 -16.83 -10.85
N LYS A 694 9.84 -17.43 -11.89
CA LYS A 694 10.29 -17.23 -13.29
C LYS A 694 9.85 -15.85 -13.80
N ARG A 695 10.75 -15.16 -14.53
CA ARG A 695 10.51 -13.79 -15.07
C ARG A 695 9.32 -13.74 -16.02
N ASN A 696 9.24 -14.67 -16.97
CA ASN A 696 8.08 -14.78 -17.86
C ASN A 696 6.91 -15.47 -17.10
N PRO A 697 5.73 -14.83 -16.96
CA PRO A 697 4.54 -15.42 -16.35
C PRO A 697 4.16 -16.80 -16.91
N LEU A 698 4.27 -16.98 -18.24
CA LEU A 698 3.89 -18.22 -18.93
C LEU A 698 4.76 -19.43 -18.55
N ASN A 699 5.93 -19.20 -17.94
CA ASN A 699 6.84 -20.24 -17.48
C ASN A 699 6.63 -20.62 -16.00
N ARG A 700 5.67 -19.99 -15.31
CA ARG A 700 5.30 -20.30 -13.92
C ARG A 700 4.39 -21.54 -13.87
N PRO A 701 4.43 -22.33 -12.77
CA PRO A 701 3.64 -23.55 -12.66
C PRO A 701 2.17 -23.24 -12.32
N ASP A 702 1.29 -24.14 -12.77
CA ASP A 702 -0.13 -24.17 -12.37
C ASP A 702 -0.28 -24.49 -10.88
N LEU A 703 -1.06 -23.70 -10.13
CA LEU A 703 -1.26 -23.88 -8.69
C LEU A 703 -1.84 -25.25 -8.32
N ALA A 704 -2.66 -25.88 -9.17
CA ALA A 704 -3.16 -27.23 -8.91
C ALA A 704 -2.03 -28.29 -8.96
N ILE A 705 -1.04 -28.08 -9.86
CA ILE A 705 0.16 -28.92 -9.93
C ILE A 705 1.09 -28.64 -8.74
N VAL A 706 1.17 -27.39 -8.28
CA VAL A 706 1.97 -27.02 -7.09
C VAL A 706 1.36 -27.62 -5.82
N LEU A 707 0.07 -27.41 -5.57
CA LEU A 707 -0.65 -27.92 -4.39
C LEU A 707 -0.46 -29.44 -4.25
N ARG A 708 -0.77 -30.21 -5.31
CA ARG A 708 -0.56 -31.67 -5.35
C ARG A 708 0.90 -32.08 -5.07
N ASN A 709 1.87 -31.22 -5.37
CA ASN A 709 3.28 -31.48 -5.08
C ASN A 709 3.70 -31.12 -3.65
N ILE A 710 3.06 -30.14 -3.01
CA ILE A 710 3.29 -29.77 -1.61
C ILE A 710 2.55 -30.72 -0.66
N ASP A 711 1.33 -31.14 -0.96
CA ASP A 711 0.60 -32.09 -0.11
C ASP A 711 1.27 -33.48 -0.08
N ARG A 712 1.89 -33.91 -1.18
CA ARG A 712 2.79 -35.08 -1.20
C ARG A 712 4.05 -34.92 -0.31
N MET A 713 4.31 -33.74 0.24
CA MET A 713 5.36 -33.48 1.24
C MET A 713 4.79 -33.25 2.67
N LYS A 714 3.47 -33.25 2.86
CA LYS A 714 2.83 -33.29 4.20
C LYS A 714 2.81 -34.70 4.81
N ALA A 715 2.74 -35.74 3.97
CA ALA A 715 2.68 -37.12 4.43
C ALA A 715 3.86 -37.46 5.37
N PRO A 716 3.67 -38.30 6.41
CA PRO A 716 4.76 -38.80 7.23
C PRO A 716 5.89 -39.43 6.40
N LEU A 717 7.09 -39.51 6.97
CA LEU A 717 8.17 -40.33 6.40
C LEU A 717 7.89 -41.81 6.70
N SER A 718 6.93 -42.42 5.99
CA SER A 718 6.85 -43.87 5.88
C SER A 718 8.15 -44.37 5.22
N GLU A 719 8.89 -45.23 5.90
CA GLU A 719 10.22 -45.67 5.49
C GLU A 719 10.20 -46.35 4.12
N THR A 720 10.83 -45.74 3.11
CA THR A 720 11.03 -46.33 1.77
C THR A 720 12.52 -46.49 1.48
N SER A 721 13.16 -47.39 2.23
CA SER A 721 14.59 -47.75 2.09
C SER A 721 14.78 -49.26 1.95
N SER A 722 14.19 -49.87 0.93
CA SER A 722 14.65 -51.16 0.36
C SER A 722 13.96 -51.46 -0.97
N ASN A 723 14.71 -52.11 -1.88
CA ASN A 723 14.17 -52.64 -3.13
C ASN A 723 13.60 -54.04 -2.88
N ASN A 724 12.39 -54.33 -3.38
CA ASN A 724 12.23 -55.29 -4.49
C ASN A 724 10.77 -55.49 -4.91
N SER A 725 10.61 -56.14 -6.06
CA SER A 725 9.33 -56.61 -6.60
C SER A 725 8.64 -57.61 -5.65
N ASN A 726 7.40 -57.31 -5.26
CA ASN A 726 6.29 -58.26 -5.41
C ASN A 726 4.91 -57.61 -5.21
N GLN A 727 3.96 -58.03 -6.06
CA GLN A 727 2.50 -58.04 -5.93
C GLN A 727 1.82 -56.88 -5.13
N LYS A 728 1.09 -56.02 -5.86
CA LYS A 728 0.02 -55.17 -5.31
C LYS A 728 -1.03 -56.07 -4.61
N ALA A 729 -0.99 -56.20 -3.29
CA ALA A 729 -2.14 -56.70 -2.54
C ALA A 729 -3.28 -55.66 -2.64
N PRO A 730 -4.53 -56.05 -2.96
CA PRO A 730 -5.64 -55.10 -3.01
C PRO A 730 -5.91 -54.55 -1.61
N ARG A 731 -5.92 -53.22 -1.48
CA ARG A 731 -6.38 -52.57 -0.25
C ARG A 731 -7.88 -52.83 -0.10
N LYS A 732 -8.28 -53.41 1.03
CA LYS A 732 -9.71 -53.63 1.32
C LYS A 732 -10.46 -52.28 1.29
N PRO A 733 -11.68 -52.24 0.75
CA PRO A 733 -12.51 -51.04 0.79
C PRO A 733 -12.84 -50.65 2.24
N PRO A 734 -13.07 -49.35 2.53
CA PRO A 734 -13.69 -48.92 3.77
C PRO A 734 -15.02 -49.65 4.00
N SER A 735 -15.31 -50.05 5.25
CA SER A 735 -16.52 -50.82 5.57
C SER A 735 -17.83 -50.11 5.21
N HIS A 736 -17.86 -48.77 5.25
CA HIS A 736 -19.02 -47.96 4.86
C HIS A 736 -19.22 -47.84 3.34
N TYR A 737 -18.34 -48.43 2.51
CA TYR A 737 -18.56 -48.60 1.08
C TYR A 737 -19.19 -49.96 0.73
N LEU A 738 -19.23 -50.89 1.69
CA LEU A 738 -19.81 -52.21 1.50
C LEU A 738 -21.31 -52.18 1.76
N CYS A 739 -22.10 -52.77 0.86
CA CYS A 739 -23.52 -53.00 1.09
C CYS A 739 -23.68 -53.92 2.32
N PRO A 740 -24.51 -53.59 3.32
CA PRO A 740 -24.67 -54.45 4.47
C PRO A 740 -25.28 -55.83 4.16
N ILE A 741 -26.06 -55.94 3.08
CA ILE A 741 -26.67 -57.21 2.64
C ILE A 741 -25.66 -58.03 1.83
N PHE A 742 -25.13 -57.49 0.73
CA PHE A 742 -24.23 -58.22 -0.19
C PHE A 742 -22.77 -58.32 0.29
N GLN A 743 -22.34 -57.46 1.22
CA GLN A 743 -20.94 -57.31 1.67
C GLN A 743 -19.93 -56.97 0.54
N GLU A 744 -20.41 -56.55 -0.63
CA GLU A 744 -19.64 -56.02 -1.76
C GLU A 744 -19.69 -54.48 -1.83
N VAL A 745 -18.75 -53.86 -2.56
CA VAL A 745 -18.70 -52.41 -2.77
C VAL A 745 -19.93 -51.94 -3.57
N MET A 746 -20.66 -50.96 -3.03
CA MET A 746 -21.89 -50.45 -3.63
C MET A 746 -21.65 -49.73 -4.97
N LYS A 747 -22.46 -50.06 -5.96
CA LYS A 747 -22.51 -49.46 -7.31
C LYS A 747 -23.61 -48.41 -7.38
N ASP A 748 -24.84 -48.73 -6.96
CA ASP A 748 -25.95 -47.77 -6.83
C ASP A 748 -26.43 -47.72 -5.37
N PRO A 749 -25.77 -46.92 -4.50
CA PRO A 749 -26.11 -46.87 -3.08
C PRO A 749 -27.42 -46.09 -2.82
N LEU A 750 -28.42 -46.76 -2.25
CA LEU A 750 -29.71 -46.16 -1.85
C LEU A 750 -29.88 -46.17 -0.32
N ILE A 751 -30.39 -45.07 0.23
CA ILE A 751 -30.77 -44.94 1.64
C ILE A 751 -32.22 -45.44 1.81
N ALA A 752 -32.48 -46.29 2.79
CA ALA A 752 -33.82 -46.71 3.18
C ALA A 752 -34.34 -45.91 4.40
N ALA A 753 -35.62 -46.10 4.76
CA ALA A 753 -36.26 -45.42 5.89
C ALA A 753 -35.60 -45.70 7.26
N ASP A 754 -34.78 -46.74 7.39
CA ASP A 754 -33.97 -47.03 8.58
C ASP A 754 -32.69 -46.16 8.69
N GLY A 755 -32.42 -45.30 7.71
CA GLY A 755 -31.23 -44.44 7.63
C GLY A 755 -29.95 -45.14 7.17
N PHE A 756 -29.97 -46.45 6.93
CA PHE A 756 -28.83 -47.18 6.39
C PHE A 756 -28.81 -47.11 4.86
N THR A 757 -27.60 -47.26 4.28
CA THR A 757 -27.39 -47.26 2.83
C THR A 757 -27.06 -48.68 2.35
N TYR A 758 -27.70 -49.10 1.26
CA TYR A 758 -27.65 -50.44 0.68
C TYR A 758 -27.43 -50.37 -0.83
N GLU A 759 -27.03 -51.49 -1.46
CA GLU A 759 -27.06 -51.61 -2.92
C GLU A 759 -28.52 -51.58 -3.41
N ALA A 760 -28.79 -50.87 -4.51
CA ALA A 760 -30.12 -50.70 -5.06
C ALA A 760 -30.83 -52.04 -5.33
N GLU A 761 -30.11 -53.01 -5.89
CA GLU A 761 -30.61 -54.36 -6.16
C GLU A 761 -30.99 -55.08 -4.87
N ALA A 762 -30.07 -55.12 -3.89
CA ALA A 762 -30.25 -55.82 -2.62
C ALA A 762 -31.48 -55.34 -1.81
N ILE A 763 -31.64 -54.02 -1.66
CA ILE A 763 -32.74 -53.47 -0.85
C ILE A 763 -34.09 -53.56 -1.57
N ARG A 764 -34.08 -53.48 -2.92
CA ARG A 764 -35.31 -53.69 -3.72
C ARG A 764 -35.75 -55.15 -3.69
N GLU A 765 -34.82 -56.10 -3.75
CA GLU A 765 -35.14 -57.53 -3.61
C GLU A 765 -35.67 -57.85 -2.19
N TRP A 766 -35.04 -57.31 -1.14
CA TRP A 766 -35.51 -57.44 0.24
C TRP A 766 -36.96 -56.98 0.42
N LEU A 767 -37.28 -55.78 -0.06
CA LEU A 767 -38.64 -55.22 -0.03
C LEU A 767 -39.62 -56.02 -0.93
N ALA A 768 -39.19 -56.46 -2.11
CA ALA A 768 -40.02 -57.22 -3.06
C ALA A 768 -40.38 -58.62 -2.53
N ASN A 769 -39.53 -59.23 -1.70
CA ASN A 769 -39.81 -60.48 -1.00
C ASN A 769 -40.79 -60.32 0.19
N GLY A 770 -41.33 -59.12 0.42
CA GLY A 770 -42.38 -58.85 1.40
C GLY A 770 -41.87 -58.52 2.80
N HIS A 771 -40.58 -58.23 2.96
CA HIS A 771 -40.02 -57.77 4.24
C HIS A 771 -40.30 -56.28 4.45
N ASP A 772 -40.93 -55.94 5.58
CA ASP A 772 -41.16 -54.57 6.04
C ASP A 772 -40.24 -54.16 7.21
N THR A 773 -39.18 -54.95 7.46
CA THR A 773 -38.17 -54.70 8.49
C THR A 773 -36.83 -54.29 7.89
N SER A 774 -36.08 -53.48 8.64
CA SER A 774 -34.72 -53.04 8.35
C SER A 774 -33.76 -54.25 8.25
N PRO A 775 -33.02 -54.44 7.14
CA PRO A 775 -32.02 -55.50 7.03
C PRO A 775 -30.92 -55.43 8.10
N MET A 776 -30.62 -54.24 8.61
CA MET A 776 -29.56 -54.00 9.61
C MET A 776 -29.99 -54.12 11.07
N THR A 777 -31.25 -53.81 11.38
CA THR A 777 -31.73 -53.76 12.78
C THR A 777 -32.88 -54.73 13.07
N ASN A 778 -33.48 -55.31 12.03
CA ASN A 778 -34.72 -56.10 12.07
C ASN A 778 -35.93 -55.40 12.74
N LEU A 779 -35.87 -54.07 12.87
CA LEU A 779 -37.00 -53.24 13.29
C LEU A 779 -37.90 -52.93 12.09
N LYS A 780 -39.22 -52.83 12.30
CA LYS A 780 -40.17 -52.44 11.26
C LYS A 780 -39.85 -51.03 10.75
N MET A 781 -39.79 -50.84 9.43
CA MET A 781 -39.54 -49.55 8.80
C MET A 781 -40.83 -48.71 8.73
N GLU A 782 -40.69 -47.38 8.76
CA GLU A 782 -41.82 -46.45 8.69
C GLU A 782 -42.47 -46.42 7.30
N ASP A 783 -41.65 -46.52 6.25
CA ASP A 783 -42.08 -46.72 4.87
C ASP A 783 -41.07 -47.57 4.07
N CYS A 784 -41.34 -47.74 2.77
CA CYS A 784 -40.50 -48.50 1.82
C CYS A 784 -39.83 -47.59 0.76
N ASN A 785 -39.68 -46.29 1.05
CA ASN A 785 -39.06 -45.33 0.14
C ASN A 785 -37.53 -45.49 0.12
N LEU A 786 -36.94 -45.26 -1.06
CA LEU A 786 -35.50 -45.42 -1.30
C LEU A 786 -34.94 -44.15 -1.95
N ILE A 787 -33.97 -43.52 -1.30
CA ILE A 787 -33.39 -42.23 -1.69
C ILE A 787 -31.94 -42.44 -2.19
N PRO A 788 -31.56 -42.01 -3.41
CA PRO A 788 -30.20 -42.19 -3.91
C PRO A 788 -29.13 -41.46 -3.07
N ASN A 789 -28.12 -42.19 -2.59
CA ASN A 789 -26.98 -41.65 -1.86
C ASN A 789 -25.88 -41.18 -2.81
N HIS A 790 -26.16 -40.11 -3.56
CA HIS A 790 -25.22 -39.55 -4.53
C HIS A 790 -23.85 -39.16 -3.92
N ALA A 791 -23.81 -38.77 -2.64
CA ALA A 791 -22.57 -38.46 -1.95
C ALA A 791 -21.69 -39.70 -1.75
N LEU A 792 -22.26 -40.83 -1.33
CA LEU A 792 -21.53 -42.09 -1.20
C LEU A 792 -21.14 -42.68 -2.56
N HIS A 793 -22.01 -42.57 -3.56
CA HIS A 793 -21.72 -43.00 -4.94
C HIS A 793 -20.47 -42.29 -5.49
N LEU A 794 -20.39 -40.96 -5.33
CA LEU A 794 -19.20 -40.19 -5.73
C LEU A 794 -17.95 -40.57 -4.92
N ALA A 795 -18.08 -40.77 -3.59
CA ALA A 795 -16.95 -41.17 -2.74
C ALA A 795 -16.38 -42.56 -3.11
N ILE A 796 -17.24 -43.49 -3.56
CA ILE A 796 -16.84 -44.81 -4.06
C ILE A 796 -16.17 -44.68 -5.44
N GLN A 797 -16.71 -43.85 -6.35
CA GLN A 797 -16.07 -43.57 -7.64
C GLN A 797 -14.68 -42.94 -7.46
N ASP A 798 -14.55 -41.94 -6.59
CA ASP A 798 -13.25 -41.30 -6.30
C ASP A 798 -12.24 -42.27 -5.69
N TRP A 799 -12.69 -43.23 -4.87
CA TRP A 799 -11.81 -44.29 -4.35
C TRP A 799 -11.35 -45.26 -5.44
N HIS A 800 -12.24 -45.65 -6.36
CA HIS A 800 -11.85 -46.43 -7.54
C HIS A 800 -10.89 -45.67 -8.47
N ASN A 801 -11.05 -44.36 -8.62
CA ASN A 801 -10.20 -43.50 -9.46
C ASN A 801 -8.80 -43.23 -8.88
N GLN A 802 -8.49 -43.70 -7.66
CA GLN A 802 -7.23 -43.39 -6.96
C GLN A 802 -6.11 -44.45 -7.08
N TRP A 803 -6.34 -45.63 -7.69
CA TRP A 803 -5.47 -46.81 -7.52
C TRP A 803 -5.04 -47.59 -8.76
#